data_AF-A0A661AAD9-F1
#
_entry.id   AF-A0A661AAD9-F1
#
_cell.length_a   1.000
_cell.length_b   1.000
_cell.length_c   1.000
_cell.angle_alpha   90.00
_cell.angle_beta   90.00
_cell.angle_gamma   90.00
#
_symmetry.space_group_name_H-M   'P 1'
#
loop_
_entity.id
_entity.type
_entity.pdbx_description
1 polymer ?
#
loop_
_entity_poly.entity_id
_entity_poly.type
_entity_poly.pdbx_seq_one_letter_code
_entity_poly.pdbx_strand_id
1 'polypeptide(L)'
;MKKALLFLAFLMLFTTCKKSPEETMTVETQEVSGRIELPSGCSVSPSNLTVLSGVGEEDVESDGSFSVVAPVSEGYQLMIVTTSSGNPVLLNYSIHSTEEGTKEEVSFDARSTALALVMINPMFIGMSTEQREEVISKVLATSGFEELVEDVENALINDPEGILDIDKHPKIYERAVNIGIEVLKSYGKTLKGSDDKPWIEDAEGSDIKILNPNCIFYSAAFYPSGSSTWDDFVLLEAKSGLWSYQLGWPPIIVTPPTETFYSLGDGSYSVRIERGAWSNFIYLNWDDPVGRANIMNWAKGILLVIDLGLGIKALSVDYSSLPLEISQDVEKLMYLCIVDRDLWGFVRLFFKVLIDNKDAILNWLYHATVGGKWLQTFATILQNVSVIVKIICTGETAARVAIPFFYDLLTSPVAVNYYVVQDHGVLVTNEENLPPEPPVITYAPSTGVEDEVYSFTAYTSDPDGDNVSYQFVWGDGDSSSWSEYVGSGNEITMSHSYREAGTYNIVVIAKDKNGLVSAPSEVHSIVISPPGNVLYDNFDDDMPNGLPSDPPWTSYWVEPSYLRITDDVHYGSSGNCCAFYDYDESLGDTALYGCYANIYAYIEMPQKGYAEWIWKVKTDEDFFGIRAWEVLGDWYTMGFYLLFENGNISYYTPDGTFVPLTEYVPDTWYRIKVEYDTDAREYDVYINGSLVAADVPYVGYPDSLLVFQVVAFSDASCRAGYVDEIKCAGTVRKIVPKGKVPAEAFMMRRK
;
A
#
# COMPACT_ATOMS: atom_id res chain seq x y z
N MET A 1 -38.15 -14.15 -33.18
CA MET A 1 -38.93 -13.28 -32.28
C MET A 1 -38.16 -12.87 -31.01
N LYS A 2 -37.78 -13.75 -30.07
CA LYS A 2 -37.07 -13.30 -28.84
C LYS A 2 -35.78 -12.48 -29.07
N LYS A 3 -34.96 -12.79 -30.08
CA LYS A 3 -33.79 -11.96 -30.46
C LYS A 3 -34.14 -10.60 -31.11
N ALA A 4 -35.35 -10.43 -31.64
CA ALA A 4 -35.80 -9.14 -32.21
C ALA A 4 -36.37 -8.21 -31.13
N LEU A 5 -37.04 -8.76 -30.10
CA LEU A 5 -37.48 -7.97 -28.95
C LEU A 5 -36.30 -7.40 -28.14
N LEU A 6 -35.22 -8.17 -28.00
CA LEU A 6 -34.02 -7.68 -27.30
C LEU A 6 -33.36 -6.49 -28.04
N PHE A 7 -33.35 -6.52 -29.38
CA PHE A 7 -32.79 -5.45 -30.20
C PHE A 7 -33.68 -4.19 -30.20
N LEU A 8 -35.02 -4.32 -30.15
CA LEU A 8 -35.91 -3.17 -29.95
C LEU A 8 -35.86 -2.61 -28.53
N ALA A 9 -35.67 -3.44 -27.50
CA ALA A 9 -35.47 -2.96 -26.13
C ALA A 9 -34.17 -2.15 -25.99
N PHE A 10 -33.10 -2.59 -26.67
CA PHE A 10 -31.83 -1.87 -26.74
C PHE A 10 -31.96 -0.51 -27.49
N LEU A 11 -32.83 -0.43 -28.50
CA LEU A 11 -33.11 0.84 -29.21
C LEU A 11 -34.01 1.81 -28.42
N MET A 12 -34.87 1.33 -27.52
CA MET A 12 -35.79 2.20 -26.75
C MET A 12 -35.17 2.81 -25.48
N LEU A 13 -34.00 2.33 -25.05
CA LEU A 13 -33.23 2.97 -23.96
C LEU A 13 -32.51 4.26 -24.39
N PHE A 14 -32.49 4.58 -25.70
CA PHE A 14 -31.87 5.79 -26.23
C PHE A 14 -32.82 6.99 -26.42
N THR A 15 -34.03 6.96 -25.87
CA THR A 15 -35.06 8.00 -26.11
C THR A 15 -35.54 8.75 -24.86
N THR A 16 -34.62 9.21 -24.00
CA THR A 16 -34.89 10.32 -23.04
C THR A 16 -33.73 11.28 -22.80
N CYS A 17 -32.49 10.97 -23.20
CA CYS A 17 -31.48 12.03 -23.36
C CYS A 17 -31.80 12.85 -24.62
N LYS A 18 -32.01 14.16 -24.47
CA LYS A 18 -31.94 15.09 -25.59
C LYS A 18 -30.49 15.20 -26.04
N LYS A 19 -30.02 14.25 -26.87
CA LYS A 19 -28.81 14.46 -27.66
C LYS A 19 -29.01 15.72 -28.51
N SER A 20 -28.22 16.75 -28.24
CA SER A 20 -27.86 17.73 -29.26
C SER A 20 -27.14 16.99 -30.41
N PRO A 21 -27.14 17.53 -31.64
CA PRO A 21 -26.46 16.88 -32.76
C PRO A 21 -24.97 16.69 -32.48
N GLU A 22 -24.40 15.65 -33.08
CA GLU A 22 -22.97 15.35 -33.06
C GLU A 22 -22.21 16.44 -33.84
N GLU A 23 -21.85 17.54 -33.16
CA GLU A 23 -20.87 18.50 -33.65
C GLU A 23 -19.47 17.90 -33.50
N THR A 24 -19.01 17.20 -34.54
CA THR A 24 -17.60 16.87 -34.70
C THR A 24 -16.75 18.14 -34.64
N MET A 25 -15.75 18.19 -33.75
CA MET A 25 -14.75 19.27 -33.70
C MET A 25 -13.95 19.34 -35.01
N THR A 26 -14.42 20.14 -35.96
CA THR A 26 -13.61 20.60 -37.09
C THR A 26 -12.69 21.69 -36.59
N VAL A 27 -11.42 21.36 -36.38
CA VAL A 27 -10.36 22.37 -36.17
C VAL A 27 -10.35 23.27 -37.40
N GLU A 28 -10.53 24.57 -37.23
CA GLU A 28 -10.35 25.54 -38.31
C GLU A 28 -8.86 25.56 -38.71
N THR A 29 -8.57 25.63 -40.00
CA THR A 29 -7.20 25.50 -40.52
C THR A 29 -6.87 26.58 -41.53
N GLN A 30 -5.59 26.94 -41.61
CA GLN A 30 -5.05 27.89 -42.57
C GLN A 30 -3.71 27.43 -43.15
N GLU A 31 -3.35 27.92 -44.34
CA GLU A 31 -2.01 27.75 -44.88
C GLU A 31 -1.00 28.65 -44.14
N VAL A 32 0.07 28.03 -43.64
CA VAL A 32 1.23 28.67 -43.03
C VAL A 32 2.45 28.37 -43.92
N SER A 33 3.01 29.42 -44.50
CA SER A 33 4.24 29.35 -45.30
C SER A 33 5.46 29.75 -44.46
N GLY A 34 6.61 29.15 -44.78
CA GLY A 34 7.83 29.38 -44.03
C GLY A 34 9.09 28.92 -44.75
N ARG A 35 10.21 29.01 -44.03
CA ARG A 35 11.55 28.64 -44.52
C ARG A 35 12.37 27.91 -43.47
N ILE A 36 13.14 26.93 -43.92
CA ILE A 36 14.16 26.24 -43.14
C ILE A 36 15.54 26.85 -43.41
N GLU A 37 16.22 27.26 -42.35
CA GLU A 37 17.59 27.80 -42.39
C GLU A 37 18.54 26.86 -41.64
N LEU A 38 19.26 26.02 -42.40
CA LEU A 38 20.28 25.12 -41.85
C LEU A 38 21.66 25.81 -41.78
N PRO A 39 22.44 25.57 -40.72
CA PRO A 39 23.76 26.18 -40.58
C PRO A 39 24.75 25.65 -41.60
N SER A 40 25.74 26.48 -41.93
CA SER A 40 26.78 26.16 -42.91
C SER A 40 27.61 24.95 -42.45
N GLY A 41 27.47 23.83 -43.15
CA GLY A 41 28.16 22.57 -42.82
C GLY A 41 27.24 21.43 -42.38
N CYS A 42 25.96 21.70 -42.11
CA CYS A 42 24.95 20.65 -41.94
C CYS A 42 24.89 19.74 -43.18
N SER A 43 24.87 18.43 -42.97
CA SER A 43 24.87 17.42 -44.05
C SER A 43 23.48 17.08 -44.59
N VAL A 44 22.41 17.55 -43.94
CA VAL A 44 21.03 17.30 -44.37
C VAL A 44 20.61 18.32 -45.42
N SER A 45 20.04 17.84 -46.52
CA SER A 45 19.41 18.68 -47.55
C SER A 45 18.01 19.08 -47.10
N PRO A 46 17.55 20.34 -47.30
CA PRO A 46 16.16 20.71 -47.08
C PRO A 46 15.17 19.79 -47.80
N SER A 47 15.50 19.34 -49.01
CA SER A 47 14.69 18.39 -49.80
C SER A 47 14.49 16.98 -49.19
N ASN A 48 15.10 16.70 -48.04
CA ASN A 48 14.96 15.44 -47.30
C ASN A 48 14.20 15.63 -45.97
N LEU A 49 13.63 16.82 -45.78
CA LEU A 49 12.90 17.23 -44.60
C LEU A 49 11.41 17.36 -44.89
N THR A 50 10.59 17.08 -43.89
CA THR A 50 9.14 17.22 -43.93
C THR A 50 8.68 18.03 -42.71
N VAL A 51 7.93 19.11 -42.94
CA VAL A 51 7.31 19.95 -41.90
C VAL A 51 6.00 19.33 -41.46
N LEU A 52 5.82 19.21 -40.16
CA LEU A 52 4.61 18.73 -39.49
C LEU A 52 4.00 19.90 -38.70
N SER A 53 2.77 20.25 -39.06
CA SER A 53 1.86 20.98 -38.18
C SER A 53 0.96 19.98 -37.44
N GLY A 54 0.15 20.45 -36.47
CA GLY A 54 -0.82 19.60 -35.79
C GLY A 54 -1.84 18.89 -36.70
N VAL A 55 -2.08 19.38 -37.92
CA VAL A 55 -3.14 18.89 -38.84
C VAL A 55 -2.65 18.64 -40.26
N GLY A 56 -1.37 18.93 -40.56
CA GLY A 56 -0.81 18.89 -41.90
C GLY A 56 0.65 18.43 -41.91
N GLU A 57 1.05 17.86 -43.03
CA GLU A 57 2.38 17.35 -43.30
C GLU A 57 2.75 17.74 -44.73
N GLU A 58 3.88 18.44 -44.92
CA GLU A 58 4.35 18.88 -46.25
C GLU A 58 5.87 18.70 -46.38
N ASP A 59 6.31 18.21 -47.53
CA ASP A 59 7.74 18.10 -47.84
C ASP A 59 8.36 19.47 -48.12
N VAL A 60 9.62 19.64 -47.77
CA VAL A 60 10.33 20.93 -47.87
C VAL A 60 11.01 21.06 -49.22
N GLU A 61 10.85 22.21 -49.85
CA GLU A 61 11.43 22.50 -51.17
C GLU A 61 12.96 22.59 -51.12
N SER A 62 13.60 22.42 -52.28
CA SER A 62 15.06 22.45 -52.39
C SER A 62 15.73 23.78 -52.01
N ASP A 63 14.98 24.88 -51.94
CA ASP A 63 15.44 26.19 -51.45
C ASP A 63 15.18 26.41 -49.94
N GLY A 64 14.56 25.42 -49.27
CA GLY A 64 14.15 25.48 -47.86
C GLY A 64 12.74 26.03 -47.63
N SER A 65 11.99 26.44 -48.65
CA SER A 65 10.61 26.91 -48.46
C SER A 65 9.61 25.76 -48.25
N PHE A 66 8.49 26.05 -47.60
CA PHE A 66 7.35 25.12 -47.45
C PHE A 66 6.04 25.90 -47.31
N SER A 67 4.91 25.20 -47.47
CA SER A 67 3.58 25.73 -47.15
C SER A 67 2.70 24.60 -46.60
N VAL A 68 2.45 24.61 -45.30
CA VAL A 68 1.72 23.53 -44.59
C VAL A 68 0.38 24.04 -44.07
N VAL A 69 -0.65 23.21 -44.08
CA VAL A 69 -1.93 23.51 -43.42
C VAL A 69 -1.74 23.36 -41.91
N ALA A 70 -2.04 24.39 -41.12
CA ALA A 70 -1.93 24.41 -39.66
C ALA A 70 -3.26 24.82 -38.99
N PRO A 71 -3.48 24.50 -37.70
CA PRO A 71 -4.62 25.02 -36.94
C PRO A 71 -4.65 26.55 -36.91
N VAL A 72 -5.84 27.13 -36.98
CA VAL A 72 -6.10 28.49 -36.50
C VAL A 72 -6.15 28.44 -34.97
N SER A 73 -5.31 29.23 -34.29
CA SER A 73 -5.41 29.41 -32.85
C SER A 73 -4.86 30.76 -32.37
N GLU A 74 -5.45 31.26 -31.29
CA GLU A 74 -4.94 32.36 -30.45
C GLU A 74 -3.85 31.87 -29.46
N GLY A 75 -3.56 30.57 -29.43
CA GLY A 75 -2.50 29.95 -28.63
C GLY A 75 -1.24 29.64 -29.45
N TYR A 76 -0.10 29.56 -28.75
CA TYR A 76 1.16 29.10 -29.33
C TYR A 76 1.11 27.61 -29.68
N GLN A 77 1.62 27.27 -30.86
CA GLN A 77 1.66 25.93 -31.44
C GLN A 77 3.11 25.51 -31.69
N LEU A 78 3.40 24.22 -31.49
CA LEU A 78 4.65 23.58 -31.85
C LEU A 78 4.54 22.98 -33.26
N MET A 79 5.35 23.49 -34.17
CA MET A 79 5.59 22.82 -35.45
C MET A 79 6.95 22.11 -35.43
N ILE A 80 7.04 21.00 -36.16
CA ILE A 80 8.17 20.07 -36.08
C ILE A 80 8.68 19.77 -37.48
N VAL A 81 9.98 19.90 -37.71
CA VAL A 81 10.64 19.40 -38.91
C VAL A 81 11.20 18.02 -38.64
N THR A 82 10.94 17.06 -39.52
CA THR A 82 11.45 15.68 -39.45
C THR A 82 12.33 15.34 -40.65
N THR A 83 13.27 14.42 -40.47
CA THR A 83 13.91 13.73 -41.61
C THR A 83 12.94 12.77 -42.27
N SER A 84 13.30 12.27 -43.46
CA SER A 84 12.62 11.15 -44.13
C SER A 84 12.53 9.85 -43.31
N SER A 85 13.32 9.71 -42.23
CA SER A 85 13.21 8.60 -41.26
C SER A 85 12.30 8.91 -40.06
N GLY A 86 11.70 10.10 -40.00
CA GLY A 86 10.78 10.54 -38.94
C GLY A 86 11.46 11.15 -37.70
N ASN A 87 12.79 11.23 -37.67
CA ASN A 87 13.52 11.85 -36.56
C ASN A 87 13.29 13.38 -36.57
N PRO A 88 12.90 14.00 -35.46
CA PRO A 88 12.75 15.46 -35.38
C PRO A 88 14.12 16.15 -35.40
N VAL A 89 14.22 17.27 -36.12
CA VAL A 89 15.49 18.00 -36.38
C VAL A 89 15.40 19.45 -35.93
N LEU A 90 14.33 20.16 -36.30
CA LEU A 90 14.10 21.56 -35.96
C LEU A 90 12.69 21.72 -35.39
N LEU A 91 12.52 22.71 -34.53
CA LEU A 91 11.25 23.06 -33.90
C LEU A 91 10.97 24.55 -34.09
N ASN A 92 9.69 24.90 -34.11
CA ASN A 92 9.23 26.28 -34.02
C ASN A 92 8.04 26.36 -33.04
N TYR A 93 7.97 27.44 -32.26
CA TYR A 93 6.89 27.70 -31.31
C TYR A 93 6.27 29.08 -31.57
N SER A 94 5.12 29.13 -32.24
CA SER A 94 4.53 30.39 -32.74
C SER A 94 2.99 30.38 -32.73
N ILE A 95 2.38 31.56 -32.85
CA ILE A 95 0.93 31.74 -32.94
C ILE A 95 0.53 31.82 -34.41
N HIS A 96 -0.62 31.23 -34.77
CA HIS A 96 -1.19 31.27 -36.11
C HIS A 96 -2.68 31.67 -36.02
N SER A 97 -2.93 32.98 -35.90
CA SER A 97 -4.28 33.56 -35.88
C SER A 97 -4.74 34.00 -37.28
N THR A 98 -6.02 34.36 -37.42
CA THR A 98 -6.65 34.85 -38.66
C THR A 98 -6.76 36.38 -38.74
N GLU A 99 -6.24 37.12 -37.75
CA GLU A 99 -6.31 38.59 -37.75
C GLU A 99 -5.44 39.20 -38.86
N GLU A 100 -5.99 40.18 -39.59
CA GLU A 100 -5.29 40.92 -40.65
C GLU A 100 -4.20 41.84 -40.05
N GLY A 101 -3.03 41.28 -39.73
CA GLY A 101 -1.91 42.02 -39.13
C GLY A 101 -0.54 41.62 -39.67
N THR A 102 -0.15 40.36 -39.46
CA THR A 102 1.21 39.87 -39.77
C THR A 102 1.17 38.39 -40.15
N LYS A 103 1.10 38.09 -41.45
CA LYS A 103 1.58 36.81 -41.99
C LYS A 103 3.11 36.84 -42.03
N GLU A 104 3.74 36.77 -40.86
CA GLU A 104 5.19 36.56 -40.78
C GLU A 104 5.52 35.14 -41.26
N GLU A 105 6.49 35.03 -42.16
CA GLU A 105 6.99 33.76 -42.71
C GLU A 105 7.69 33.00 -41.58
N VAL A 106 7.27 31.77 -41.30
CA VAL A 106 7.79 31.03 -40.14
C VAL A 106 9.19 30.49 -40.43
N SER A 107 10.19 30.86 -39.61
CA SER A 107 11.54 30.30 -39.70
C SER A 107 11.70 29.02 -38.86
N PHE A 108 12.45 28.06 -39.41
CA PHE A 108 13.01 26.94 -38.66
C PHE A 108 14.53 27.00 -38.70
N ASP A 109 15.13 27.26 -37.54
CA ASP A 109 16.56 27.47 -37.36
C ASP A 109 16.99 27.02 -35.95
N ALA A 110 18.27 27.19 -35.60
CA ALA A 110 18.78 26.82 -34.29
C ALA A 110 18.14 27.64 -33.14
N ARG A 111 17.74 28.88 -33.40
CA ARG A 111 17.13 29.80 -32.43
C ARG A 111 15.65 29.50 -32.20
N SER A 112 14.88 29.24 -33.26
CA SER A 112 13.50 28.77 -33.15
C SER A 112 13.44 27.45 -32.38
N THR A 113 14.40 26.56 -32.64
CA THR A 113 14.51 25.25 -31.99
C THR A 113 14.89 25.40 -30.51
N ALA A 114 15.88 26.25 -30.19
CA ALA A 114 16.23 26.59 -28.81
C ALA A 114 15.05 27.17 -28.02
N LEU A 115 14.28 28.10 -28.61
CA LEU A 115 13.10 28.68 -27.97
C LEU A 115 12.02 27.62 -27.74
N ALA A 116 11.69 26.83 -28.75
CA ALA A 116 10.71 25.77 -28.64
C ALA A 116 11.08 24.75 -27.56
N LEU A 117 12.35 24.33 -27.47
CA LEU A 117 12.86 23.41 -26.44
C LEU A 117 12.67 23.94 -25.01
N VAL A 118 12.77 25.25 -24.80
CA VAL A 118 12.41 25.87 -23.52
C VAL A 118 10.89 25.81 -23.32
N MET A 119 10.11 26.29 -24.30
CA MET A 119 8.66 26.49 -24.15
C MET A 119 7.84 25.19 -24.05
N ILE A 120 8.30 24.07 -24.61
CA ILE A 120 7.65 22.75 -24.45
C ILE A 120 7.88 22.11 -23.08
N ASN A 121 8.49 22.81 -22.11
CA ASN A 121 8.71 22.28 -20.79
C ASN A 121 7.39 22.22 -19.97
N PRO A 122 7.09 21.12 -19.26
CA PRO A 122 5.87 20.98 -18.46
C PRO A 122 5.66 22.08 -17.41
N MET A 123 6.72 22.77 -16.97
CA MET A 123 6.60 23.92 -16.06
C MET A 123 5.82 25.12 -16.61
N PHE A 124 5.52 25.15 -17.92
CA PHE A 124 4.72 26.17 -18.59
C PHE A 124 3.27 25.73 -18.87
N ILE A 125 2.90 24.52 -18.45
CA ILE A 125 1.53 24.00 -18.60
C ILE A 125 0.52 24.91 -17.88
N GLY A 126 -0.56 25.24 -18.57
CA GLY A 126 -1.65 26.03 -18.03
C GLY A 126 -1.44 27.55 -18.02
N MET A 127 -0.31 28.04 -18.53
CA MET A 127 -0.16 29.47 -18.85
C MET A 127 -1.06 29.85 -20.03
N SER A 128 -1.71 31.02 -19.94
CA SER A 128 -2.43 31.64 -21.07
C SER A 128 -1.46 32.20 -22.12
N THR A 129 -1.98 32.67 -23.26
CA THR A 129 -1.16 33.19 -24.37
C THR A 129 -0.30 34.37 -23.92
N GLU A 130 -0.90 35.37 -23.26
CA GLU A 130 -0.22 36.59 -22.77
C GLU A 130 0.90 36.27 -21.78
N GLN A 131 0.72 35.17 -21.04
CA GLN A 131 1.67 34.68 -20.05
C GLN A 131 2.85 33.97 -20.71
N ARG A 132 2.60 33.23 -21.81
CA ARG A 132 3.66 32.66 -22.67
C ARG A 132 4.45 33.77 -23.37
N GLU A 133 3.80 34.83 -23.84
CA GLU A 133 4.49 35.99 -24.44
C GLU A 133 5.48 36.64 -23.47
N GLU A 134 5.09 36.88 -22.20
CA GLU A 134 5.99 37.45 -21.20
C GLU A 134 7.17 36.51 -20.88
N VAL A 135 6.91 35.20 -20.76
CA VAL A 135 7.94 34.17 -20.56
C VAL A 135 8.91 34.15 -21.74
N ILE A 136 8.42 34.12 -22.99
CA ILE A 136 9.24 34.12 -24.21
C ILE A 136 10.15 35.37 -24.25
N SER A 137 9.61 36.54 -23.95
CA SER A 137 10.38 37.78 -23.86
C SER A 137 11.56 37.69 -22.87
N LYS A 138 11.34 37.03 -21.71
CA LYS A 138 12.39 36.78 -20.72
C LYS A 138 13.36 35.66 -21.11
N VAL A 139 12.89 34.59 -21.76
CA VAL A 139 13.74 33.51 -22.31
C VAL A 139 14.75 34.11 -23.30
N LEU A 140 14.26 34.91 -24.26
CA LEU A 140 15.09 35.58 -25.27
C LEU A 140 16.07 36.61 -24.67
N ALA A 141 15.80 37.12 -23.46
CA ALA A 141 16.66 38.04 -22.72
C ALA A 141 17.61 37.34 -21.71
N THR A 142 17.50 36.02 -21.53
CA THR A 142 18.30 35.27 -20.56
C THR A 142 19.70 34.99 -21.13
N SER A 143 20.76 35.24 -20.36
CA SER A 143 22.14 35.17 -20.88
C SER A 143 22.54 33.79 -21.39
N GLY A 144 21.98 32.71 -20.83
CA GLY A 144 22.21 31.34 -21.28
C GLY A 144 21.50 30.96 -22.59
N PHE A 145 20.62 31.82 -23.13
CA PHE A 145 19.84 31.50 -24.33
C PHE A 145 20.70 31.43 -25.59
N GLU A 146 21.60 32.39 -25.82
CA GLU A 146 22.50 32.34 -26.99
C GLU A 146 23.45 31.12 -26.93
N GLU A 147 23.86 30.68 -25.73
CA GLU A 147 24.62 29.43 -25.57
C GLU A 147 23.78 28.19 -25.93
N LEU A 148 22.45 28.22 -25.74
CA LEU A 148 21.55 27.15 -26.20
C LEU A 148 21.43 27.15 -27.73
N VAL A 149 21.36 28.33 -28.36
CA VAL A 149 21.38 28.45 -29.83
C VAL A 149 22.68 27.87 -30.39
N GLU A 150 23.83 28.18 -29.78
CA GLU A 150 25.13 27.62 -30.18
C GLU A 150 25.22 26.10 -29.96
N ASP A 151 24.72 25.57 -28.83
CA ASP A 151 24.67 24.12 -28.58
C ASP A 151 23.80 23.39 -29.63
N VAL A 152 22.65 23.97 -30.01
CA VAL A 152 21.75 23.46 -31.07
C VAL A 152 22.40 23.56 -32.46
N GLU A 153 23.02 24.69 -32.80
CA GLU A 153 23.69 24.88 -34.10
C GLU A 153 24.85 23.89 -34.28
N ASN A 154 25.64 23.67 -33.23
CA ASN A 154 26.70 22.67 -33.24
C ASN A 154 26.15 21.25 -33.39
N ALA A 155 25.01 20.91 -32.79
CA ALA A 155 24.37 19.61 -32.99
C ALA A 155 23.83 19.43 -34.43
N LEU A 156 23.27 20.48 -35.05
CA LEU A 156 22.85 20.45 -36.46
C LEU A 156 24.04 20.19 -37.41
N ILE A 157 25.23 20.70 -37.09
CA ILE A 157 26.43 20.48 -37.92
C ILE A 157 26.99 19.06 -37.73
N ASN A 158 27.01 18.54 -36.49
CA ASN A 158 27.75 17.33 -36.14
C ASN A 158 26.90 16.04 -36.08
N ASP A 159 25.61 16.12 -35.78
CA ASP A 159 24.68 14.98 -35.69
C ASP A 159 23.24 15.40 -36.08
N PRO A 160 23.00 15.87 -37.33
CA PRO A 160 21.70 16.42 -37.74
C PRO A 160 20.54 15.42 -37.74
N GLU A 161 20.80 14.10 -37.74
CA GLU A 161 19.74 13.09 -37.61
C GLU A 161 19.40 12.73 -36.16
N GLY A 162 20.21 13.21 -35.20
CA GLY A 162 20.12 12.90 -33.77
C GLY A 162 20.06 14.11 -32.85
N ILE A 163 20.03 15.33 -33.36
CA ILE A 163 20.05 16.57 -32.56
C ILE A 163 19.02 16.60 -31.42
N LEU A 164 17.80 16.12 -31.67
CA LEU A 164 16.71 16.07 -30.68
C LEU A 164 16.59 14.68 -30.03
N ASP A 165 17.73 13.99 -29.85
CA ASP A 165 17.89 12.78 -29.05
C ASP A 165 18.59 13.14 -27.73
N ILE A 166 17.90 12.97 -26.61
CA ILE A 166 18.42 13.36 -25.28
C ILE A 166 19.57 12.47 -24.81
N ASP A 167 19.65 11.21 -25.26
CA ASP A 167 20.74 10.32 -24.88
C ASP A 167 22.05 10.69 -25.60
N LYS A 168 21.94 11.39 -26.74
CA LYS A 168 23.08 11.94 -27.49
C LYS A 168 23.46 13.36 -27.06
N HIS A 169 22.48 14.25 -26.89
CA HIS A 169 22.69 15.68 -26.61
C HIS A 169 22.02 16.14 -25.30
N PRO A 170 22.32 15.51 -24.15
CA PRO A 170 21.64 15.83 -22.88
C PRO A 170 21.81 17.28 -22.46
N LYS A 171 22.93 17.92 -22.81
CA LYS A 171 23.23 19.33 -22.49
C LYS A 171 22.24 20.34 -23.08
N ILE A 172 21.75 20.10 -24.30
CA ILE A 172 20.76 20.97 -24.96
C ILE A 172 19.51 21.03 -24.08
N TYR A 173 19.04 19.85 -23.67
CA TYR A 173 17.88 19.67 -22.82
C TYR A 173 18.10 20.18 -21.39
N GLU A 174 19.23 19.89 -20.76
CA GLU A 174 19.63 20.45 -19.45
C GLU A 174 19.62 21.97 -19.45
N ARG A 175 20.17 22.60 -20.49
CA ARG A 175 20.24 24.06 -20.61
C ARG A 175 18.88 24.68 -20.85
N ALA A 176 18.06 24.12 -21.73
CA ALA A 176 16.68 24.59 -21.96
C ALA A 176 15.86 24.58 -20.65
N VAL A 177 15.98 23.52 -19.85
CA VAL A 177 15.37 23.43 -18.51
C VAL A 177 15.89 24.53 -17.58
N ASN A 178 17.20 24.72 -17.51
CA ASN A 178 17.82 25.70 -16.62
C ASN A 178 17.41 27.14 -16.96
N ILE A 179 17.30 27.48 -18.26
CA ILE A 179 16.76 28.77 -18.73
C ILE A 179 15.31 28.94 -18.27
N GLY A 180 14.45 27.93 -18.45
CA GLY A 180 13.07 27.97 -17.97
C GLY A 180 12.99 28.21 -16.45
N ILE A 181 13.81 27.49 -15.67
CA ILE A 181 13.91 27.66 -14.22
C ILE A 181 14.42 29.06 -13.83
N GLU A 182 15.36 29.64 -14.58
CA GLU A 182 15.88 31.00 -14.34
C GLU A 182 14.81 32.06 -14.62
N VAL A 183 14.13 31.96 -15.76
CA VAL A 183 13.01 32.85 -16.13
C VAL A 183 11.91 32.78 -15.09
N LEU A 184 11.52 31.59 -14.65
CA LEU A 184 10.52 31.42 -13.59
C LEU A 184 11.01 32.02 -12.25
N LYS A 185 12.23 31.73 -11.81
CA LYS A 185 12.83 32.35 -10.60
C LYS A 185 12.86 33.89 -10.67
N SER A 186 12.96 34.48 -11.87
CA SER A 186 13.02 35.94 -12.05
C SER A 186 11.81 36.68 -11.48
N TYR A 187 10.67 36.00 -11.30
CA TYR A 187 9.46 36.64 -10.82
C TYR A 187 9.38 36.80 -9.28
N GLY A 188 10.15 36.13 -8.40
CA GLY A 188 10.07 36.31 -6.92
C GLY A 188 10.04 35.09 -5.97
N LYS A 189 9.25 35.20 -4.87
CA LYS A 189 8.96 34.20 -3.81
C LYS A 189 7.56 34.44 -3.19
N THR A 190 6.73 33.48 -2.77
CA THR A 190 6.69 32.00 -2.92
C THR A 190 5.22 31.49 -2.83
N LEU A 191 4.81 30.46 -3.58
CA LEU A 191 3.46 29.85 -3.56
C LEU A 191 3.40 28.66 -2.60
N LYS A 192 2.25 28.53 -1.93
CA LYS A 192 1.76 27.29 -1.35
C LYS A 192 0.55 26.90 -2.21
N GLY A 193 0.55 25.71 -2.82
CA GLY A 193 -0.68 25.23 -3.45
C GLY A 193 -1.79 25.09 -2.41
N SER A 194 -3.02 25.04 -2.86
CA SER A 194 -4.18 25.01 -1.99
C SER A 194 -4.25 23.65 -1.27
N ASP A 195 -3.91 23.65 0.02
CA ASP A 195 -4.40 22.62 0.95
C ASP A 195 -5.90 22.83 1.25
N ASP A 196 -6.52 23.90 0.71
CA ASP A 196 -7.92 24.22 0.90
C ASP A 196 -8.77 23.16 0.20
N LYS A 197 -9.90 22.88 0.84
CA LYS A 197 -10.82 21.81 0.50
C LYS A 197 -12.13 22.40 0.01
N PRO A 198 -12.86 21.76 -0.92
CA PRO A 198 -14.20 22.23 -1.28
C PRO A 198 -15.11 22.40 -0.05
N TRP A 199 -15.95 23.44 -0.06
CA TRP A 199 -16.89 23.71 1.03
C TRP A 199 -18.27 24.12 0.54
N ILE A 200 -19.25 24.15 1.44
CA ILE A 200 -20.64 24.47 1.16
C ILE A 200 -21.03 25.77 1.89
N GLU A 201 -21.71 26.67 1.19
CA GLU A 201 -22.31 27.91 1.70
C GLU A 201 -23.81 27.95 1.40
N ASP A 202 -24.54 28.78 2.14
CA ASP A 202 -25.95 29.11 1.88
C ASP A 202 -26.06 29.93 0.58
N ALA A 203 -27.16 29.78 -0.17
CA ALA A 203 -27.42 30.53 -1.39
C ALA A 203 -28.80 31.22 -1.36
N GLU A 204 -29.08 32.10 -2.32
CA GLU A 204 -30.43 32.67 -2.46
C GLU A 204 -31.36 31.67 -3.16
N GLY A 205 -32.55 31.46 -2.57
CA GLY A 205 -33.47 30.39 -3.00
C GLY A 205 -33.23 29.12 -2.20
N SER A 206 -33.89 28.02 -2.55
CA SER A 206 -33.72 26.71 -1.88
C SER A 206 -32.43 25.98 -2.29
N ASP A 207 -31.40 26.72 -2.64
CA ASP A 207 -30.16 26.20 -3.22
C ASP A 207 -29.04 26.24 -2.18
N ILE A 208 -28.09 25.31 -2.30
CA ILE A 208 -26.77 25.41 -1.68
C ILE A 208 -25.75 25.84 -2.72
N LYS A 209 -24.69 26.52 -2.28
CA LYS A 209 -23.55 26.87 -3.11
C LYS A 209 -22.35 26.05 -2.68
N ILE A 210 -21.78 25.27 -3.58
CA ILE A 210 -20.59 24.45 -3.35
C ILE A 210 -19.41 25.12 -4.05
N LEU A 211 -18.33 25.39 -3.31
CA LEU A 211 -17.17 26.14 -3.80
C LEU A 211 -15.97 25.20 -3.95
N ASN A 212 -15.35 25.22 -5.14
CA ASN A 212 -14.13 24.48 -5.42
C ASN A 212 -12.91 25.43 -5.45
N PRO A 213 -12.02 25.41 -4.44
CA PRO A 213 -10.82 26.24 -4.42
C PRO A 213 -9.69 25.75 -5.34
N ASN A 214 -9.81 24.56 -5.93
CA ASN A 214 -8.70 23.84 -6.54
C ASN A 214 -8.77 23.84 -8.08
N CYS A 215 -7.62 23.62 -8.70
CA CYS A 215 -7.47 23.53 -10.15
C CYS A 215 -7.89 22.17 -10.74
N ILE A 216 -8.38 21.27 -9.90
CA ILE A 216 -8.93 19.95 -10.24
C ILE A 216 -10.46 19.91 -10.12
N PHE A 217 -11.08 18.94 -10.78
CA PHE A 217 -12.49 18.63 -10.63
C PHE A 217 -12.74 17.82 -9.37
N TYR A 218 -13.92 18.05 -8.78
CA TYR A 218 -14.53 17.20 -7.77
C TYR A 218 -15.95 16.84 -8.24
N SER A 219 -16.56 15.80 -7.68
CA SER A 219 -18.01 15.57 -7.75
C SER A 219 -18.57 15.60 -6.33
N ALA A 220 -19.69 16.27 -6.11
CA ALA A 220 -20.46 16.22 -4.88
C ALA A 220 -21.64 15.26 -5.04
N ALA A 221 -21.67 14.18 -4.25
CA ALA A 221 -22.73 13.19 -4.21
C ALA A 221 -23.60 13.37 -2.97
N PHE A 222 -24.92 13.31 -3.14
CA PHE A 222 -25.90 13.63 -2.10
C PHE A 222 -26.59 12.36 -1.61
N TYR A 223 -26.39 12.02 -0.35
CA TYR A 223 -26.98 10.86 0.31
C TYR A 223 -28.03 11.35 1.33
N PRO A 224 -29.32 11.00 1.20
CA PRO A 224 -30.29 11.26 2.25
C PRO A 224 -29.87 10.59 3.57
N SER A 225 -30.19 11.21 4.71
CA SER A 225 -29.83 10.70 6.03
C SER A 225 -30.26 9.23 6.22
N GLY A 226 -29.30 8.37 6.57
CA GLY A 226 -29.49 6.92 6.72
C GLY A 226 -29.44 6.09 5.43
N SER A 227 -29.23 6.71 4.26
CA SER A 227 -29.03 6.02 2.98
C SER A 227 -27.56 5.68 2.74
N SER A 228 -27.29 4.45 2.26
CA SER A 228 -25.98 4.06 1.74
C SER A 228 -25.83 4.28 0.23
N THR A 229 -26.89 4.77 -0.44
CA THR A 229 -26.89 5.12 -1.87
C THR A 229 -27.16 6.62 -2.02
N TRP A 230 -26.43 7.26 -2.92
CA TRP A 230 -26.70 8.64 -3.31
C TRP A 230 -27.99 8.70 -4.14
N ASP A 231 -28.73 9.80 -4.00
CA ASP A 231 -29.93 10.08 -4.78
C ASP A 231 -29.59 10.81 -6.09
N ASP A 232 -28.59 11.69 -6.05
CA ASP A 232 -28.08 12.48 -7.17
C ASP A 232 -26.63 12.94 -6.92
N PHE A 233 -25.96 13.49 -7.93
CA PHE A 233 -24.65 14.11 -7.80
C PHE A 233 -24.37 15.20 -8.85
N VAL A 234 -23.53 16.18 -8.49
CA VAL A 234 -23.12 17.28 -9.37
C VAL A 234 -21.60 17.33 -9.54
N LEU A 235 -21.13 17.64 -10.75
CA LEU A 235 -19.71 17.93 -11.00
C LEU A 235 -19.39 19.34 -10.50
N LEU A 236 -18.34 19.47 -9.71
CA LEU A 236 -17.78 20.75 -9.27
C LEU A 236 -16.67 21.17 -10.23
N GLU A 237 -16.93 22.23 -10.99
CA GLU A 237 -16.02 22.77 -12.00
C GLU A 237 -14.67 23.17 -11.39
N ALA A 238 -13.59 22.87 -12.12
CA ALA A 238 -12.23 23.14 -11.70
C ALA A 238 -11.83 24.61 -11.98
N LYS A 239 -10.97 25.22 -11.15
CA LYS A 239 -10.47 26.57 -11.45
C LYS A 239 -9.80 26.66 -12.82
N SER A 240 -10.09 27.74 -13.54
CA SER A 240 -9.60 28.02 -14.90
C SER A 240 -8.28 28.81 -14.92
N GLY A 241 -8.10 29.78 -14.01
CA GLY A 241 -6.90 30.61 -13.94
C GLY A 241 -5.81 29.98 -13.07
N LEU A 242 -4.76 29.46 -13.72
CA LEU A 242 -3.64 28.75 -13.10
C LEU A 242 -2.48 29.66 -12.66
N TRP A 243 -2.37 30.88 -13.23
CA TRP A 243 -1.22 31.77 -13.03
C TRP A 243 -1.67 33.24 -12.82
N SER A 244 -1.17 33.92 -11.78
CA SER A 244 -1.24 35.39 -11.64
C SER A 244 0.10 36.02 -11.30
N TYR A 245 0.61 36.81 -12.23
CA TYR A 245 1.93 37.45 -12.20
C TYR A 245 2.02 38.65 -11.24
N GLN A 246 0.89 39.09 -10.68
CA GLN A 246 0.81 40.31 -9.87
C GLN A 246 1.52 40.21 -8.50
N LEU A 247 1.83 39.00 -8.02
CA LEU A 247 2.39 38.76 -6.68
C LEU A 247 3.70 37.94 -6.67
N GLY A 248 4.35 37.79 -7.84
CA GLY A 248 5.69 37.23 -7.99
C GLY A 248 5.78 35.71 -8.14
N TRP A 249 6.99 35.18 -8.37
CA TRP A 249 7.24 33.73 -8.51
C TRP A 249 7.01 33.02 -7.18
N PRO A 250 6.61 31.76 -7.22
CA PRO A 250 5.72 31.17 -8.19
C PRO A 250 4.34 31.83 -8.07
N PRO A 251 3.71 32.14 -9.22
CA PRO A 251 2.58 33.06 -9.28
C PRO A 251 1.32 32.47 -8.68
N ILE A 252 0.68 33.27 -7.82
CA ILE A 252 -0.35 32.80 -6.92
C ILE A 252 -1.68 32.60 -7.66
N ILE A 253 -2.42 31.54 -7.30
CA ILE A 253 -3.82 31.36 -7.70
C ILE A 253 -4.66 32.40 -6.96
N VAL A 254 -4.82 33.59 -7.54
CA VAL A 254 -5.68 34.66 -6.97
C VAL A 254 -7.13 34.61 -7.48
N THR A 255 -7.45 33.62 -8.32
CA THR A 255 -8.82 33.39 -8.79
C THR A 255 -9.71 32.91 -7.64
N PRO A 256 -10.91 33.49 -7.47
CA PRO A 256 -11.91 32.99 -6.54
C PRO A 256 -12.23 31.50 -6.80
N PRO A 257 -12.71 30.76 -5.79
CA PRO A 257 -13.27 29.42 -5.98
C PRO A 257 -14.30 29.40 -7.10
N THR A 258 -14.37 28.28 -7.84
CA THR A 258 -15.48 28.07 -8.77
C THR A 258 -16.73 27.72 -7.97
N GLU A 259 -17.84 28.42 -8.23
CA GLU A 259 -19.10 28.24 -7.52
C GLU A 259 -20.05 27.33 -8.32
N THR A 260 -20.64 26.33 -7.66
CA THR A 260 -21.65 25.42 -8.22
C THR A 260 -22.91 25.51 -7.36
N PHE A 261 -24.04 25.87 -7.97
CA PHE A 261 -25.34 25.98 -7.29
C PHE A 261 -26.12 24.67 -7.45
N TYR A 262 -26.74 24.19 -6.37
CA TYR A 262 -27.51 22.95 -6.36
C TYR A 262 -28.76 23.04 -5.48
N SER A 263 -29.92 22.70 -6.03
CA SER A 263 -31.22 22.66 -5.34
C SER A 263 -31.35 21.36 -4.53
N LEU A 264 -30.79 21.33 -3.32
CA LEU A 264 -30.78 20.14 -2.46
C LEU A 264 -32.18 19.71 -1.98
N GLY A 265 -32.98 20.68 -1.54
CA GLY A 265 -34.31 20.46 -0.98
C GLY A 265 -34.28 20.23 0.55
N ASP A 266 -35.42 20.46 1.18
CA ASP A 266 -35.56 20.36 2.64
C ASP A 266 -35.33 18.92 3.14
N GLY A 267 -34.43 18.77 4.11
CA GLY A 267 -34.04 17.46 4.64
C GLY A 267 -32.68 17.48 5.32
N SER A 268 -32.16 16.28 5.58
CA SER A 268 -30.82 16.05 6.14
C SER A 268 -30.06 15.09 5.23
N TYR A 269 -28.82 15.45 4.91
CA TYR A 269 -28.02 14.81 3.87
C TYR A 269 -26.57 14.66 4.31
N SER A 270 -25.95 13.53 3.98
CA SER A 270 -24.49 13.42 3.92
C SER A 270 -24.06 13.79 2.49
N VAL A 271 -23.19 14.78 2.35
CA VAL A 271 -22.66 15.24 1.07
C VAL A 271 -21.19 14.87 0.97
N ARG A 272 -20.85 13.99 0.03
CA ARG A 272 -19.50 13.48 -0.17
C ARG A 272 -18.90 14.08 -1.43
N ILE A 273 -17.84 14.87 -1.27
CA ILE A 273 -17.18 15.65 -2.32
C ILE A 273 -15.83 15.02 -2.65
N GLU A 274 -15.68 14.42 -3.83
CA GLU A 274 -14.50 13.60 -4.17
C GLU A 274 -13.87 13.96 -5.52
N ARG A 275 -12.53 13.93 -5.59
CA ARG A 275 -11.76 14.23 -6.81
C ARG A 275 -11.46 13.02 -7.71
N GLY A 276 -12.02 11.86 -7.37
CA GLY A 276 -11.90 10.62 -8.14
C GLY A 276 -11.16 9.49 -7.43
N ALA A 277 -11.19 8.30 -8.03
CA ALA A 277 -10.69 7.07 -7.41
C ALA A 277 -9.17 6.99 -7.55
N TRP A 278 -8.45 7.27 -6.47
CA TRP A 278 -6.99 7.33 -6.45
C TRP A 278 -6.30 6.07 -5.88
N SER A 279 -7.10 5.16 -5.34
CA SER A 279 -6.74 3.76 -5.12
C SER A 279 -7.07 2.86 -6.34
N ASN A 280 -7.74 3.40 -7.37
CA ASN A 280 -8.17 2.69 -8.57
C ASN A 280 -8.28 3.67 -9.74
N PHE A 281 -7.14 4.01 -10.35
CA PHE A 281 -7.05 5.03 -11.40
C PHE A 281 -7.83 4.67 -12.67
N ILE A 282 -8.05 3.37 -12.90
CA ILE A 282 -8.85 2.85 -14.03
C ILE A 282 -10.37 2.89 -13.77
N TYR A 283 -10.83 3.47 -12.66
CA TYR A 283 -12.26 3.68 -12.42
C TYR A 283 -12.81 4.83 -13.27
N LEU A 284 -13.23 4.49 -14.50
CA LEU A 284 -13.73 5.41 -15.52
C LEU A 284 -15.24 5.17 -15.76
N ASN A 285 -16.06 5.36 -14.73
CA ASN A 285 -17.51 5.30 -14.83
C ASN A 285 -18.13 6.71 -14.87
N TRP A 286 -18.66 7.13 -16.01
CA TRP A 286 -19.25 8.46 -16.15
C TRP A 286 -20.51 8.70 -15.31
N ASP A 287 -21.27 7.65 -14.99
CA ASP A 287 -22.53 7.73 -14.24
C ASP A 287 -22.35 7.50 -12.73
N ASP A 288 -21.11 7.56 -12.25
CA ASP A 288 -20.76 7.58 -10.83
C ASP A 288 -20.01 8.88 -10.48
N PRO A 289 -20.25 9.49 -9.31
CA PRO A 289 -19.57 10.72 -8.89
C PRO A 289 -18.04 10.62 -8.92
N VAL A 290 -17.49 9.54 -8.37
CA VAL A 290 -16.04 9.32 -8.27
C VAL A 290 -15.46 9.07 -9.67
N GLY A 291 -16.16 8.29 -10.49
CA GLY A 291 -15.74 8.00 -11.87
C GLY A 291 -15.77 9.24 -12.76
N ARG A 292 -16.82 10.08 -12.65
CA ARG A 292 -16.93 11.34 -13.41
C ARG A 292 -15.82 12.34 -13.02
N ALA A 293 -15.52 12.51 -11.73
CA ALA A 293 -14.43 13.37 -11.29
C ALA A 293 -13.06 12.86 -11.79
N ASN A 294 -12.83 11.55 -11.73
CA ASN A 294 -11.60 10.92 -12.22
C ASN A 294 -11.43 11.14 -13.74
N ILE A 295 -12.47 10.88 -14.53
CA ILE A 295 -12.50 11.12 -15.98
C ILE A 295 -12.20 12.59 -16.30
N MET A 296 -12.87 13.53 -15.65
CA MET A 296 -12.70 14.97 -15.90
C MET A 296 -11.29 15.46 -15.53
N ASN A 297 -10.69 14.91 -14.47
CA ASN A 297 -9.30 15.19 -14.11
C ASN A 297 -8.31 14.61 -15.13
N TRP A 298 -8.45 13.36 -15.54
CA TRP A 298 -7.63 12.79 -16.63
C TRP A 298 -7.75 13.59 -17.92
N ALA A 299 -8.98 13.92 -18.33
CA ALA A 299 -9.25 14.74 -19.50
C ALA A 299 -8.59 16.12 -19.41
N LYS A 300 -8.71 16.83 -18.28
CA LYS A 300 -8.04 18.12 -18.08
C LYS A 300 -6.52 18.00 -18.18
N GLY A 301 -5.93 16.96 -17.58
CA GLY A 301 -4.49 16.72 -17.68
C GLY A 301 -4.03 16.40 -19.11
N ILE A 302 -4.81 15.63 -19.88
CA ILE A 302 -4.57 15.39 -21.32
C ILE A 302 -4.61 16.72 -22.08
N LEU A 303 -5.69 17.50 -21.94
CA LEU A 303 -5.88 18.75 -22.65
C LEU A 303 -4.80 19.79 -22.30
N LEU A 304 -4.37 19.85 -21.04
CA LEU A 304 -3.26 20.69 -20.59
C LEU A 304 -1.91 20.32 -21.23
N VAL A 305 -1.67 19.05 -21.56
CA VAL A 305 -0.47 18.62 -22.29
C VAL A 305 -0.63 18.86 -23.81
N ILE A 306 -1.83 18.71 -24.35
CA ILE A 306 -2.10 19.00 -25.77
C ILE A 306 -2.02 20.51 -26.06
N ASP A 307 -2.50 21.37 -25.17
CA ASP A 307 -2.39 22.83 -25.26
C ASP A 307 -0.94 23.35 -25.24
N LEU A 308 0.01 22.56 -24.70
CA LEU A 308 1.44 22.85 -24.78
C LEU A 308 1.99 22.68 -26.20
N GLY A 309 1.42 21.77 -26.99
CA GLY A 309 1.88 21.43 -28.35
C GLY A 309 1.03 22.00 -29.48
N LEU A 310 -0.29 22.05 -29.34
CA LEU A 310 -1.21 22.55 -30.36
C LEU A 310 -1.75 23.95 -30.07
N GLY A 311 -1.65 24.44 -28.82
CA GLY A 311 -2.29 25.69 -28.41
C GLY A 311 -3.81 25.71 -28.58
N ILE A 312 -4.46 24.55 -28.69
CA ILE A 312 -5.92 24.42 -28.86
C ILE A 312 -6.55 24.15 -27.50
N LYS A 313 -7.40 25.07 -27.06
CA LYS A 313 -8.32 24.87 -25.94
C LYS A 313 -9.51 24.05 -26.44
N ALA A 314 -9.57 22.76 -26.11
CA ALA A 314 -10.68 21.91 -26.55
C ALA A 314 -11.95 22.23 -25.75
N LEU A 315 -13.01 22.66 -26.45
CA LEU A 315 -14.25 23.14 -25.84
C LEU A 315 -15.44 22.17 -25.97
N SER A 316 -15.30 21.07 -26.71
CA SER A 316 -16.42 20.16 -27.03
C SER A 316 -16.01 18.70 -27.28
N VAL A 317 -15.18 18.12 -26.40
CA VAL A 317 -14.87 16.68 -26.39
C VAL A 317 -15.94 15.93 -25.56
N ASP A 318 -16.37 14.75 -26.01
CA ASP A 318 -17.17 13.84 -25.18
C ASP A 318 -16.29 13.18 -24.12
N TYR A 319 -16.28 13.74 -22.92
CA TYR A 319 -15.49 13.21 -21.81
C TYR A 319 -15.95 11.81 -21.35
N SER A 320 -17.21 11.44 -21.57
CA SER A 320 -17.78 10.17 -21.07
C SER A 320 -17.16 8.92 -21.72
N SER A 321 -16.52 9.06 -22.89
CA SER A 321 -15.92 7.98 -23.67
C SER A 321 -14.39 7.93 -23.63
N LEU A 322 -13.76 8.60 -22.65
CA LEU A 322 -12.30 8.67 -22.46
C LEU A 322 -11.64 7.28 -22.46
N PRO A 323 -10.81 6.93 -23.47
CA PRO A 323 -10.25 5.60 -23.61
C PRO A 323 -8.83 5.53 -23.03
N LEU A 324 -8.72 5.27 -21.73
CA LEU A 324 -7.45 5.06 -21.04
C LEU A 324 -7.34 3.64 -20.49
N GLU A 325 -6.25 2.96 -20.84
CA GLU A 325 -5.78 1.73 -20.21
C GLU A 325 -4.52 2.03 -19.39
N ILE A 326 -4.51 1.62 -18.11
CA ILE A 326 -3.36 1.80 -17.20
C ILE A 326 -3.00 0.42 -16.64
N SER A 327 -1.72 0.04 -16.69
CA SER A 327 -1.27 -1.22 -16.10
C SER A 327 -1.16 -1.11 -14.59
N GLN A 328 -1.41 -2.23 -13.89
CA GLN A 328 -1.36 -2.31 -12.41
C GLN A 328 0.00 -1.83 -11.83
N ASP A 329 1.12 -2.06 -12.55
CA ASP A 329 2.43 -1.57 -12.13
C ASP A 329 2.53 -0.04 -12.18
N VAL A 330 2.01 0.59 -13.25
CA VAL A 330 1.99 2.06 -13.37
C VAL A 330 1.03 2.65 -12.34
N GLU A 331 -0.13 2.04 -12.15
CA GLU A 331 -1.12 2.42 -11.15
C GLU A 331 -0.53 2.42 -9.73
N LYS A 332 0.17 1.34 -9.35
CA LYS A 332 0.86 1.22 -8.05
C LYS A 332 1.97 2.26 -7.89
N LEU A 333 2.74 2.54 -8.93
CA LEU A 333 3.77 3.59 -8.91
C LEU A 333 3.14 4.99 -8.76
N MET A 334 2.02 5.26 -9.42
CA MET A 334 1.29 6.51 -9.28
C MET A 334 0.77 6.68 -7.85
N TYR A 335 0.22 5.62 -7.25
CA TYR A 335 -0.18 5.61 -5.84
C TYR A 335 0.98 5.94 -4.88
N LEU A 336 2.15 5.34 -5.09
CA LEU A 336 3.35 5.65 -4.27
C LEU A 336 3.78 7.12 -4.40
N CYS A 337 3.76 7.69 -5.61
CA CYS A 337 4.05 9.12 -5.80
C CYS A 337 3.10 10.04 -5.01
N ILE A 338 1.85 9.63 -4.76
CA ILE A 338 0.88 10.39 -3.97
C ILE A 338 1.24 10.33 -2.49
N VAL A 339 1.50 9.13 -1.97
CA VAL A 339 1.89 8.88 -0.58
C VAL A 339 3.16 9.66 -0.23
N ASP A 340 4.17 9.60 -1.11
CA ASP A 340 5.46 10.28 -0.93
C ASP A 340 5.43 11.78 -1.31
N ARG A 341 4.31 12.27 -1.85
CA ARG A 341 4.15 13.61 -2.46
C ARG A 341 5.20 13.93 -3.54
N ASP A 342 5.64 12.93 -4.31
CA ASP A 342 6.51 13.08 -5.48
C ASP A 342 5.71 13.54 -6.72
N LEU A 343 5.51 14.86 -6.82
CA LEU A 343 4.88 15.51 -7.98
C LEU A 343 5.56 15.14 -9.31
N TRP A 344 6.88 14.99 -9.33
CA TRP A 344 7.62 14.76 -10.56
C TRP A 344 7.58 13.29 -11.00
N GLY A 345 7.58 12.35 -10.04
CA GLY A 345 7.21 10.96 -10.29
C GLY A 345 5.82 10.85 -10.86
N PHE A 346 4.84 11.53 -10.25
CA PHE A 346 3.47 11.55 -10.72
C PHE A 346 3.35 12.10 -12.15
N VAL A 347 3.94 13.26 -12.45
CA VAL A 347 3.94 13.85 -13.81
C VAL A 347 4.62 12.94 -14.83
N ARG A 348 5.76 12.31 -14.50
CA ARG A 348 6.41 11.33 -15.40
C ARG A 348 5.50 10.14 -15.73
N LEU A 349 4.81 9.60 -14.72
CA LEU A 349 3.89 8.48 -14.90
C LEU A 349 2.63 8.88 -15.67
N PHE A 350 2.10 10.08 -15.42
CA PHE A 350 1.00 10.66 -16.20
C PHE A 350 1.37 10.75 -17.68
N PHE A 351 2.53 11.32 -18.01
CA PHE A 351 3.04 11.39 -19.39
C PHE A 351 3.23 9.99 -19.99
N LYS A 352 3.73 9.01 -19.21
CA LYS A 352 3.81 7.62 -19.66
C LYS A 352 2.43 7.06 -20.04
N VAL A 353 1.39 7.29 -19.23
CA VAL A 353 0.01 6.88 -19.57
C VAL A 353 -0.46 7.53 -20.87
N LEU A 354 -0.17 8.82 -21.11
CA LEU A 354 -0.49 9.49 -22.38
C LEU A 354 0.21 8.83 -23.58
N ILE A 355 1.49 8.50 -23.44
CA ILE A 355 2.32 7.89 -24.49
C ILE A 355 1.86 6.47 -24.82
N ASP A 356 1.54 5.68 -23.79
CA ASP A 356 1.05 4.32 -23.93
C ASP A 356 -0.35 4.29 -24.60
N ASN A 357 -1.19 5.29 -24.33
CA ASN A 357 -2.56 5.42 -24.87
C ASN A 357 -2.70 6.35 -26.08
N LYS A 358 -1.61 6.84 -26.67
CA LYS A 358 -1.61 7.94 -27.65
C LYS A 358 -2.60 7.76 -28.81
N ASP A 359 -2.72 6.56 -29.36
CA ASP A 359 -3.58 6.26 -30.51
C ASP A 359 -5.07 6.22 -30.13
N ALA A 360 -5.38 5.84 -28.89
CA ALA A 360 -6.75 5.89 -28.35
C ALA A 360 -7.17 7.33 -28.03
N ILE A 361 -6.29 8.09 -27.37
CA ILE A 361 -6.46 9.52 -27.05
C ILE A 361 -6.64 10.34 -28.34
N LEU A 362 -5.86 10.06 -29.38
CA LEU A 362 -5.99 10.66 -30.72
C LEU A 362 -7.39 10.50 -31.30
N ASN A 363 -7.89 9.26 -31.31
CA ASN A 363 -9.22 8.94 -31.84
C ASN A 363 -10.34 9.59 -31.02
N TRP A 364 -10.16 9.69 -29.70
CA TRP A 364 -11.12 10.30 -28.77
C TRP A 364 -11.19 11.82 -28.90
N LEU A 365 -10.04 12.51 -28.98
CA LEU A 365 -10.00 13.96 -29.07
C LEU A 365 -10.56 14.51 -30.39
N TYR A 366 -10.34 13.81 -31.51
CA TYR A 366 -10.50 14.42 -32.85
C TYR A 366 -11.17 13.58 -33.94
N HIS A 367 -11.41 12.28 -33.72
CA HIS A 367 -12.03 11.32 -34.66
C HIS A 367 -11.44 11.15 -36.09
N ALA A 368 -10.74 12.14 -36.67
CA ALA A 368 -10.02 12.06 -37.95
C ALA A 368 -9.07 13.24 -38.28
N THR A 369 -9.06 14.36 -37.54
CA THR A 369 -8.52 15.66 -38.04
C THR A 369 -7.08 16.03 -37.66
N VAL A 370 -6.42 15.32 -36.75
CA VAL A 370 -5.01 15.57 -36.36
C VAL A 370 -4.05 14.69 -37.16
N GLY A 371 -2.92 15.27 -37.60
CA GLY A 371 -1.89 14.55 -38.34
C GLY A 371 -1.22 13.49 -37.48
N GLY A 372 -1.50 12.20 -37.74
CA GLY A 372 -1.00 11.09 -36.92
C GLY A 372 0.52 11.07 -36.74
N LYS A 373 1.27 11.49 -37.78
CA LYS A 373 2.74 11.62 -37.72
C LYS A 373 3.18 12.75 -36.78
N TRP A 374 2.52 13.92 -36.79
CA TRP A 374 2.82 15.02 -35.86
C TRP A 374 2.71 14.55 -34.42
N LEU A 375 1.61 13.88 -34.05
CA LEU A 375 1.40 13.53 -32.65
C LEU A 375 2.27 12.34 -32.19
N GLN A 376 2.64 11.43 -33.10
CA GLN A 376 3.69 10.44 -32.85
C GLN A 376 5.06 11.11 -32.61
N THR A 377 5.46 12.09 -33.43
CA THR A 377 6.72 12.82 -33.26
C THR A 377 6.71 13.71 -32.03
N PHE A 378 5.60 14.37 -31.73
CA PHE A 378 5.40 15.15 -30.51
C PHE A 378 5.50 14.28 -29.26
N ALA A 379 4.94 13.06 -29.27
CA ALA A 379 5.11 12.11 -28.18
C ALA A 379 6.59 11.72 -27.96
N THR A 380 7.39 11.57 -29.02
CA THR A 380 8.86 11.34 -28.91
C THR A 380 9.58 12.54 -28.30
N ILE A 381 9.22 13.76 -28.71
CA ILE A 381 9.76 14.99 -28.11
C ILE A 381 9.39 15.07 -26.62
N LEU A 382 8.13 14.77 -26.27
CA LEU A 382 7.66 14.73 -24.88
C LEU A 382 8.31 13.60 -24.05
N GLN A 383 8.72 12.48 -24.66
CA GLN A 383 9.49 11.44 -23.97
C GLN A 383 10.83 11.99 -23.49
N ASN A 384 11.57 12.71 -24.33
CA ASN A 384 12.83 13.35 -23.96
C ASN A 384 12.62 14.40 -22.86
N VAL A 385 11.51 15.13 -22.94
CA VAL A 385 11.07 16.08 -21.91
C VAL A 385 10.63 15.37 -20.60
N SER A 386 10.17 14.12 -20.64
CA SER A 386 9.88 13.31 -19.45
C SER A 386 11.16 12.80 -18.75
N VAL A 387 12.24 12.56 -19.52
CA VAL A 387 13.57 12.26 -18.98
C VAL A 387 14.17 13.50 -18.31
N ILE A 388 13.98 14.68 -18.91
CA ILE A 388 14.27 16.01 -18.33
C ILE A 388 13.72 16.21 -16.93
N VAL A 389 12.56 15.62 -16.60
CA VAL A 389 11.97 15.76 -15.26
C VAL A 389 12.91 15.25 -14.16
N LYS A 390 13.91 14.40 -14.48
CA LYS A 390 14.99 14.02 -13.56
C LYS A 390 16.02 15.14 -13.30
N ILE A 391 16.24 16.05 -14.25
CA ILE A 391 17.18 17.18 -14.14
C ILE A 391 16.60 18.29 -13.25
N ILE A 392 15.28 18.50 -13.31
CA ILE A 392 14.54 19.41 -12.41
C ILE A 392 14.70 19.00 -10.93
N CYS A 393 15.03 17.74 -10.64
CA CYS A 393 15.13 17.19 -9.28
C CYS A 393 16.42 17.56 -8.49
N THR A 394 17.32 18.42 -8.98
CA THR A 394 18.48 18.88 -8.18
C THR A 394 18.16 20.09 -7.28
N GLY A 395 17.08 20.00 -6.50
CA GLY A 395 16.78 20.95 -5.41
C GLY A 395 15.31 20.97 -4.96
N GLU A 396 15.08 20.85 -3.64
CA GLU A 396 13.74 20.88 -3.01
C GLU A 396 12.87 22.08 -3.41
N THR A 397 13.49 23.22 -3.75
CA THR A 397 12.80 24.48 -4.06
C THR A 397 12.25 24.58 -5.47
N ALA A 398 12.69 23.77 -6.43
CA ALA A 398 12.17 23.80 -7.81
C ALA A 398 10.89 22.95 -7.97
N ALA A 399 10.76 21.88 -7.18
CA ALA A 399 9.72 20.88 -7.35
C ALA A 399 8.34 21.25 -6.77
N ARG A 400 8.30 22.16 -5.79
CA ARG A 400 7.07 22.41 -5.02
C ARG A 400 6.00 23.24 -5.74
N VAL A 401 6.26 23.75 -6.96
CA VAL A 401 5.54 24.97 -7.40
C VAL A 401 5.40 25.25 -8.91
N ALA A 402 5.52 24.25 -9.79
CA ALA A 402 5.52 24.48 -11.24
C ALA A 402 4.19 24.25 -11.99
N ILE A 403 3.30 23.35 -11.55
CA ILE A 403 2.08 23.02 -12.31
C ILE A 403 0.89 22.84 -11.35
N PRO A 404 0.05 23.88 -11.16
CA PRO A 404 -0.96 23.86 -10.09
C PRO A 404 -2.01 22.76 -10.24
N PHE A 405 -2.41 22.42 -11.47
CA PHE A 405 -3.30 21.29 -11.73
C PHE A 405 -2.73 19.97 -11.17
N PHE A 406 -1.49 19.60 -11.52
CA PHE A 406 -0.88 18.37 -11.02
C PHE A 406 -0.53 18.43 -9.53
N TYR A 407 -0.24 19.63 -9.00
CA TYR A 407 -0.04 19.81 -7.56
C TYR A 407 -1.33 19.54 -6.78
N ASP A 408 -2.43 20.23 -7.09
CA ASP A 408 -3.72 20.03 -6.42
C ASP A 408 -4.23 18.60 -6.62
N LEU A 409 -4.03 18.05 -7.82
CA LEU A 409 -4.30 16.65 -8.11
C LEU A 409 -3.52 15.73 -7.16
N LEU A 410 -2.24 16.00 -6.89
CA LEU A 410 -1.44 15.24 -5.94
C LEU A 410 -1.87 15.45 -4.47
N THR A 411 -2.06 16.70 -4.04
CA THR A 411 -2.07 17.08 -2.61
C THR A 411 -3.42 17.44 -2.02
N SER A 412 -4.40 17.87 -2.81
CA SER A 412 -5.72 18.25 -2.27
C SER A 412 -6.44 17.01 -1.72
N PRO A 413 -7.40 17.15 -0.79
CA PRO A 413 -8.08 16.01 -0.17
C PRO A 413 -8.76 15.11 -1.22
N VAL A 414 -8.63 13.79 -1.06
CA VAL A 414 -9.27 12.80 -1.96
C VAL A 414 -10.78 12.88 -1.86
N ALA A 415 -11.28 13.01 -0.62
CA ALA A 415 -12.67 13.23 -0.27
C ALA A 415 -12.77 14.31 0.82
N VAL A 416 -13.90 15.01 0.84
CA VAL A 416 -14.36 15.88 1.94
C VAL A 416 -15.84 15.56 2.14
N ASN A 417 -16.30 15.45 3.37
CA ASN A 417 -17.67 15.08 3.65
C ASN A 417 -18.32 16.14 4.53
N TYR A 418 -19.61 16.39 4.29
CA TYR A 418 -20.40 17.37 5.03
C TYR A 418 -21.72 16.76 5.47
N TYR A 419 -22.13 17.03 6.71
CA TYR A 419 -23.50 16.84 7.16
C TYR A 419 -24.29 18.13 6.95
N VAL A 420 -25.24 18.07 6.02
CA VAL A 420 -26.03 19.23 5.57
C VAL A 420 -27.47 19.07 6.01
N VAL A 421 -28.04 20.12 6.61
CA VAL A 421 -29.48 20.21 6.90
C VAL A 421 -30.04 21.48 6.26
N GLN A 422 -31.07 21.33 5.44
CA GLN A 422 -31.83 22.43 4.84
C GLN A 422 -33.27 22.39 5.37
N ASP A 423 -33.80 23.55 5.79
CA ASP A 423 -35.19 23.70 6.26
C ASP A 423 -35.82 24.95 5.66
N HIS A 424 -36.98 24.81 5.02
CA HIS A 424 -37.67 25.86 4.27
C HIS A 424 -36.77 26.58 3.24
N GLY A 425 -35.84 25.86 2.64
CA GLY A 425 -34.85 26.35 1.67
C GLY A 425 -33.62 27.04 2.28
N VAL A 426 -33.50 27.15 3.61
CA VAL A 426 -32.36 27.78 4.28
C VAL A 426 -31.37 26.73 4.78
N LEU A 427 -30.07 26.93 4.56
CA LEU A 427 -29.02 26.08 5.11
C LEU A 427 -28.94 26.25 6.64
N VAL A 428 -29.36 25.23 7.39
CA VAL A 428 -29.38 25.22 8.86
C VAL A 428 -28.03 24.77 9.42
N THR A 429 -27.43 23.73 8.83
CA THR A 429 -26.10 23.23 9.18
C THR A 429 -25.36 22.76 7.92
N ASN A 430 -24.04 22.88 7.95
CA ASN A 430 -23.08 22.46 6.91
C ASN A 430 -21.76 22.02 7.57
N GLU A 431 -21.86 21.21 8.61
CA GLU A 431 -20.72 20.77 9.40
C GLU A 431 -19.90 19.76 8.59
N GLU A 432 -18.58 19.92 8.57
CA GLU A 432 -17.69 18.91 7.99
C GLU A 432 -17.72 17.65 8.87
N ASN A 433 -17.61 16.49 8.25
CA ASN A 433 -17.61 15.20 8.92
C ASN A 433 -16.35 14.41 8.53
N LEU A 434 -15.56 14.03 9.51
CA LEU A 434 -14.30 13.31 9.39
C LEU A 434 -14.54 11.81 9.66
N PRO A 435 -13.88 10.89 8.93
CA PRO A 435 -13.98 9.47 9.25
C PRO A 435 -13.35 9.18 10.62
N PRO A 436 -13.76 8.09 11.30
CA PRO A 436 -13.08 7.63 12.50
C PRO A 436 -11.59 7.37 12.26
N GLU A 437 -10.80 7.52 13.32
CA GLU A 437 -9.38 7.17 13.30
C GLU A 437 -9.17 5.67 12.99
N PRO A 438 -7.99 5.26 12.50
CA PRO A 438 -7.67 3.84 12.32
C PRO A 438 -7.84 3.09 13.65
N PRO A 439 -8.64 2.01 13.72
CA PRO A 439 -8.87 1.30 14.96
C PRO A 439 -7.59 0.71 15.55
N VAL A 440 -7.52 0.67 16.88
CA VAL A 440 -6.44 0.06 17.64
C VAL A 440 -6.94 -1.28 18.20
N ILE A 441 -6.25 -2.36 17.84
CA ILE A 441 -6.49 -3.70 18.40
C ILE A 441 -5.87 -3.75 19.81
N THR A 442 -6.69 -3.84 20.85
CA THR A 442 -6.23 -3.89 22.25
C THR A 442 -6.01 -5.30 22.78
N TYR A 443 -6.69 -6.28 22.19
CA TYR A 443 -6.49 -7.69 22.50
C TYR A 443 -6.67 -8.55 21.26
N ALA A 444 -5.65 -9.37 20.95
CA ALA A 444 -5.73 -10.39 19.91
C ALA A 444 -4.70 -11.50 20.20
N PRO A 445 -5.06 -12.79 20.10
CA PRO A 445 -4.10 -13.89 20.20
C PRO A 445 -3.18 -13.93 18.97
N SER A 446 -1.90 -14.27 19.18
CA SER A 446 -0.89 -14.42 18.11
C SER A 446 -0.79 -15.86 17.58
N THR A 447 -1.37 -16.83 18.28
CA THR A 447 -1.37 -18.25 17.90
C THR A 447 -2.71 -18.91 18.21
N GLY A 448 -3.07 -19.94 17.43
CA GLY A 448 -4.25 -20.76 17.64
C GLY A 448 -4.15 -22.15 17.01
N VAL A 449 -5.22 -22.92 17.17
CA VAL A 449 -5.49 -24.22 16.57
C VAL A 449 -6.71 -24.07 15.65
N GLU A 450 -6.81 -24.90 14.61
CA GLU A 450 -8.00 -24.96 13.75
C GLU A 450 -9.29 -25.23 14.55
N ASP A 451 -10.41 -24.74 14.03
CA ASP A 451 -11.80 -24.86 14.52
C ASP A 451 -12.11 -24.27 15.91
N GLU A 452 -11.10 -23.82 16.67
CA GLU A 452 -11.26 -23.09 17.93
C GLU A 452 -11.69 -21.62 17.75
N VAL A 453 -12.37 -21.06 18.77
CA VAL A 453 -12.94 -19.70 18.73
C VAL A 453 -12.06 -18.70 19.47
N TYR A 454 -11.59 -17.69 18.76
CA TYR A 454 -10.74 -16.61 19.26
C TYR A 454 -11.51 -15.31 19.37
N SER A 455 -11.28 -14.55 20.44
CA SER A 455 -11.84 -13.21 20.64
C SER A 455 -10.81 -12.13 20.34
N PHE A 456 -11.25 -11.06 19.68
CA PHE A 456 -10.46 -9.91 19.27
C PHE A 456 -11.18 -8.64 19.73
N THR A 457 -10.45 -7.74 20.40
CA THR A 457 -10.98 -6.48 20.93
C THR A 457 -10.28 -5.30 20.27
N ALA A 458 -11.06 -4.28 19.89
CA ALA A 458 -10.55 -3.04 19.32
C ALA A 458 -11.39 -1.83 19.73
N TYR A 459 -10.80 -0.64 19.70
CA TYR A 459 -11.51 0.65 19.79
C TYR A 459 -11.01 1.62 18.72
N THR A 460 -11.73 2.73 18.55
CA THR A 460 -11.26 3.92 17.84
C THR A 460 -11.93 5.19 18.38
N SER A 461 -11.33 6.34 18.07
CA SER A 461 -11.94 7.67 18.25
C SER A 461 -12.56 8.13 16.94
N ASP A 462 -13.75 8.70 17.03
CA ASP A 462 -14.30 9.58 16.00
C ASP A 462 -13.91 11.05 16.30
N PRO A 463 -13.31 11.80 15.36
CA PRO A 463 -12.88 13.19 15.59
C PRO A 463 -14.01 14.18 15.91
N ASP A 464 -15.21 13.95 15.37
CA ASP A 464 -16.39 14.79 15.58
C ASP A 464 -17.21 14.32 16.81
N GLY A 465 -16.77 13.20 17.42
CA GLY A 465 -17.37 12.61 18.61
C GLY A 465 -18.56 11.68 18.30
N ASP A 466 -18.73 11.29 17.04
CA ASP A 466 -19.84 10.45 16.61
C ASP A 466 -19.73 9.00 17.10
N ASN A 467 -20.89 8.33 17.14
CA ASN A 467 -20.92 6.90 17.45
C ASN A 467 -20.34 6.09 16.29
N VAL A 468 -19.54 5.08 16.62
CA VAL A 468 -18.79 4.23 15.68
C VAL A 468 -19.27 2.79 15.70
N SER A 469 -19.21 2.14 14.54
CA SER A 469 -19.49 0.72 14.31
C SER A 469 -18.25 0.07 13.68
N TYR A 470 -17.92 -1.16 14.06
CA TYR A 470 -16.69 -1.84 13.65
C TYR A 470 -16.95 -3.06 12.77
N GLN A 471 -16.01 -3.35 11.86
CA GLN A 471 -15.95 -4.58 11.09
C GLN A 471 -14.51 -5.14 11.15
N PHE A 472 -14.39 -6.41 11.50
CA PHE A 472 -13.13 -7.15 11.53
C PHE A 472 -12.98 -7.92 10.23
N VAL A 473 -11.81 -7.84 9.60
CA VAL A 473 -11.44 -8.61 8.41
C VAL A 473 -10.41 -9.65 8.84
N TRP A 474 -10.74 -10.93 8.75
CA TRP A 474 -10.03 -11.99 9.48
C TRP A 474 -8.79 -12.54 8.76
N GLY A 475 -8.57 -12.16 7.50
CA GLY A 475 -7.41 -12.56 6.69
C GLY A 475 -7.55 -13.92 5.98
N ASP A 476 -8.61 -14.68 6.25
CA ASP A 476 -8.94 -15.96 5.60
C ASP A 476 -9.92 -15.82 4.41
N GLY A 477 -10.36 -14.58 4.14
CA GLY A 477 -11.37 -14.25 3.13
C GLY A 477 -12.75 -13.95 3.71
N ASP A 478 -12.95 -14.12 5.03
CA ASP A 478 -14.18 -13.74 5.73
C ASP A 478 -14.03 -12.42 6.51
N SER A 479 -15.16 -11.86 6.93
CA SER A 479 -15.24 -10.64 7.73
C SER A 479 -16.48 -10.64 8.64
N SER A 480 -16.38 -10.03 9.81
CA SER A 480 -17.55 -9.86 10.69
C SER A 480 -18.66 -9.05 10.01
N SER A 481 -19.89 -9.16 10.50
CA SER A 481 -20.85 -8.07 10.29
C SER A 481 -20.36 -6.80 10.98
N TRP A 482 -20.83 -5.65 10.51
CA TRP A 482 -20.71 -4.39 11.25
C TRP A 482 -21.35 -4.52 12.64
N SER A 483 -20.68 -4.04 13.68
CA SER A 483 -21.22 -4.01 15.05
C SER A 483 -22.41 -3.06 15.17
N GLU A 484 -23.13 -3.13 16.30
CA GLU A 484 -23.96 -2.00 16.72
C GLU A 484 -23.09 -0.74 16.91
N TYR A 485 -23.69 0.44 16.76
CA TYR A 485 -23.02 1.72 17.00
C TYR A 485 -22.79 1.93 18.50
N VAL A 486 -21.52 2.08 18.89
CA VAL A 486 -21.09 2.42 20.26
C VAL A 486 -20.52 3.84 20.29
N GLY A 487 -20.39 4.45 21.47
CA GLY A 487 -19.78 5.78 21.59
C GLY A 487 -18.32 5.80 21.13
N SER A 488 -17.88 6.92 20.56
CA SER A 488 -16.46 7.21 20.26
C SER A 488 -15.57 6.86 21.46
N GLY A 489 -14.49 6.11 21.21
CA GLY A 489 -13.55 5.63 22.23
C GLY A 489 -13.93 4.34 22.96
N ASN A 490 -15.11 3.76 22.73
CA ASN A 490 -15.50 2.49 23.35
C ASN A 490 -14.93 1.27 22.61
N GLU A 491 -14.50 0.26 23.38
CA GLU A 491 -14.10 -1.04 22.86
C GLU A 491 -15.29 -1.89 22.39
N ILE A 492 -15.07 -2.68 21.34
CA ILE A 492 -15.92 -3.79 20.92
C ILE A 492 -15.10 -5.09 20.92
N THR A 493 -15.74 -6.22 21.23
CA THR A 493 -15.14 -7.55 21.07
C THR A 493 -15.95 -8.34 20.05
N MET A 494 -15.26 -8.91 19.06
CA MET A 494 -15.78 -9.88 18.10
C MET A 494 -15.03 -11.20 18.24
N SER A 495 -15.59 -12.30 17.73
CA SER A 495 -14.94 -13.61 17.76
C SER A 495 -14.99 -14.32 16.41
N HIS A 496 -13.97 -15.10 16.10
CA HIS A 496 -13.81 -15.85 14.84
C HIS A 496 -13.13 -17.20 15.06
N SER A 497 -13.30 -18.13 14.13
CA SER A 497 -12.61 -19.43 14.11
C SER A 497 -12.06 -19.75 12.73
N TYR A 498 -10.83 -20.27 12.70
CA TYR A 498 -10.11 -20.56 11.46
C TYR A 498 -10.15 -22.07 11.17
N ARG A 499 -10.55 -22.46 9.96
CA ARG A 499 -10.75 -23.88 9.58
C ARG A 499 -9.52 -24.57 8.99
N GLU A 500 -8.46 -23.81 8.71
CA GLU A 500 -7.24 -24.31 8.10
C GLU A 500 -6.04 -23.69 8.83
N ALA A 501 -4.95 -24.44 8.90
CA ALA A 501 -3.69 -23.94 9.42
C ALA A 501 -3.05 -22.95 8.45
N GLY A 502 -2.45 -21.89 9.00
CA GLY A 502 -1.88 -20.81 8.22
C GLY A 502 -1.50 -19.61 9.08
N THR A 503 -1.05 -18.55 8.42
CA THR A 503 -0.87 -17.24 9.04
C THR A 503 -1.91 -16.30 8.46
N TYR A 504 -2.76 -15.76 9.32
CA TYR A 504 -3.85 -14.87 8.93
C TYR A 504 -3.59 -13.46 9.46
N ASN A 505 -3.81 -12.48 8.60
CA ASN A 505 -3.58 -11.08 8.86
C ASN A 505 -4.92 -10.39 9.13
N ILE A 506 -5.20 -10.11 10.41
CA ILE A 506 -6.40 -9.40 10.85
C ILE A 506 -6.18 -7.90 10.73
N VAL A 507 -7.18 -7.21 10.20
CA VAL A 507 -7.32 -5.75 10.31
C VAL A 507 -8.75 -5.39 10.72
N VAL A 508 -8.90 -4.26 11.40
CA VAL A 508 -10.20 -3.72 11.83
C VAL A 508 -10.42 -2.39 11.12
N ILE A 509 -11.64 -2.18 10.63
CA ILE A 509 -12.13 -0.88 10.16
C ILE A 509 -13.32 -0.45 11.01
N ALA A 510 -13.47 0.86 11.20
CA ALA A 510 -14.63 1.46 11.85
C ALA A 510 -15.39 2.34 10.86
N LYS A 511 -16.62 2.70 11.19
CA LYS A 511 -17.39 3.73 10.50
C LYS A 511 -18.23 4.56 11.46
N ASP A 512 -18.43 5.82 11.13
CA ASP A 512 -19.32 6.73 11.87
C ASP A 512 -20.81 6.49 11.55
N LYS A 513 -21.69 7.23 12.23
CA LYS A 513 -23.15 7.18 12.03
C LYS A 513 -23.59 7.64 10.63
N ASN A 514 -22.76 8.41 9.93
CA ASN A 514 -23.02 9.03 8.64
C ASN A 514 -22.52 8.15 7.46
N GLY A 515 -21.80 7.06 7.77
CA GLY A 515 -21.33 6.04 6.85
C GLY A 515 -19.87 6.18 6.40
N LEU A 516 -19.08 7.12 6.93
CA LEU A 516 -17.66 7.23 6.57
C LEU A 516 -16.84 6.14 7.25
N VAL A 517 -15.97 5.50 6.49
CA VAL A 517 -15.13 4.37 6.94
C VAL A 517 -13.72 4.85 7.24
N SER A 518 -13.13 4.40 8.34
CA SER A 518 -11.76 4.65 8.74
C SER A 518 -10.75 4.01 7.77
N ALA A 519 -9.47 4.39 7.88
CA ALA A 519 -8.41 3.51 7.39
C ALA A 519 -8.38 2.20 8.24
N PRO A 520 -7.83 1.09 7.72
CA PRO A 520 -7.62 -0.12 8.50
C PRO A 520 -6.65 0.08 9.66
N SER A 521 -6.81 -0.71 10.72
CA SER A 521 -5.84 -0.85 11.81
C SER A 521 -4.46 -1.27 11.30
N GLU A 522 -3.46 -1.21 12.19
CA GLU A 522 -2.26 -2.02 11.99
C GLU A 522 -2.62 -3.51 11.85
N VAL A 523 -1.82 -4.24 11.07
CA VAL A 523 -2.04 -5.66 10.80
C VAL A 523 -1.59 -6.47 12.01
N HIS A 524 -2.51 -7.25 12.58
CA HIS A 524 -2.19 -8.27 13.59
C HIS A 524 -2.15 -9.65 12.93
N SER A 525 -1.06 -10.38 13.10
CA SER A 525 -0.93 -11.75 12.57
C SER A 525 -1.23 -12.81 13.63
N ILE A 526 -2.10 -13.76 13.29
CA ILE A 526 -2.32 -14.99 14.06
C ILE A 526 -1.79 -16.21 13.29
N VAL A 527 -1.09 -17.11 13.97
CA VAL A 527 -0.62 -18.39 13.40
C VAL A 527 -1.51 -19.52 13.90
N ILE A 528 -2.30 -20.09 12.99
CA ILE A 528 -3.19 -21.22 13.24
C ILE A 528 -2.47 -22.52 12.86
N SER A 529 -2.51 -23.50 13.77
CA SER A 529 -1.92 -24.83 13.60
C SER A 529 -3.00 -25.91 13.46
N PRO A 530 -2.73 -27.05 12.81
CA PRO A 530 -3.72 -28.12 12.70
C PRO A 530 -4.10 -28.73 14.06
N PRO A 531 -5.24 -29.45 14.16
CA PRO A 531 -5.60 -30.22 15.34
C PRO A 531 -4.63 -31.40 15.50
N GLY A 532 -3.58 -31.19 16.28
CA GLY A 532 -2.46 -32.11 16.47
C GLY A 532 -1.18 -31.62 15.77
N ASN A 533 -0.02 -31.55 16.41
CA ASN A 533 0.39 -32.27 17.63
C ASN A 533 0.46 -31.38 18.89
N VAL A 534 -0.60 -31.36 19.69
CA VAL A 534 -0.43 -31.24 21.14
C VAL A 534 -0.08 -32.64 21.65
N LEU A 535 1.06 -32.77 22.32
CA LEU A 535 1.42 -33.99 23.04
C LEU A 535 1.36 -33.71 24.52
N TYR A 536 0.31 -34.28 25.11
CA TYR A 536 -0.12 -34.11 26.49
C TYR A 536 -0.70 -32.72 26.79
N ASP A 537 -1.99 -32.73 27.14
CA ASP A 537 -2.59 -31.80 28.10
C ASP A 537 -3.28 -32.69 29.14
N ASN A 538 -3.10 -32.36 30.42
CA ASN A 538 -3.55 -33.08 31.63
C ASN A 538 -3.16 -34.57 31.80
N PHE A 539 -3.23 -35.02 33.07
CA PHE A 539 -3.20 -36.43 33.49
C PHE A 539 -4.63 -37.00 33.74
N ASP A 540 -5.68 -36.24 33.39
CA ASP A 540 -7.09 -36.46 33.76
C ASP A 540 -7.92 -37.23 32.73
N ASP A 541 -7.58 -37.17 31.43
CA ASP A 541 -8.47 -37.54 30.32
C ASP A 541 -8.79 -39.05 30.17
N ASP A 542 -8.41 -39.91 31.13
CA ASP A 542 -8.84 -41.32 31.18
C ASP A 542 -9.15 -41.86 32.60
N MET A 543 -9.87 -41.08 33.43
CA MET A 543 -10.64 -41.61 34.57
C MET A 543 -12.16 -41.39 34.44
N PRO A 544 -12.87 -42.21 33.63
CA PRO A 544 -14.32 -42.16 33.53
C PRO A 544 -15.01 -42.67 34.81
N ASN A 545 -15.32 -41.73 35.72
CA ASN A 545 -16.29 -41.88 36.82
C ASN A 545 -16.08 -43.09 37.77
N GLY A 546 -15.05 -43.00 38.62
CA GLY A 546 -15.06 -43.63 39.95
C GLY A 546 -14.12 -44.82 40.16
N LEU A 547 -13.52 -44.85 41.35
CA LEU A 547 -12.68 -45.95 41.83
C LEU A 547 -13.43 -47.28 41.86
N PRO A 548 -12.87 -48.38 41.32
CA PRO A 548 -13.27 -49.73 41.67
C PRO A 548 -13.07 -49.95 43.18
N SER A 549 -14.08 -50.52 43.85
CA SER A 549 -14.18 -50.54 45.32
C SER A 549 -13.29 -51.56 46.06
N ASP A 550 -12.35 -52.22 45.37
CA ASP A 550 -11.34 -53.13 45.97
C ASP A 550 -10.07 -53.14 45.09
N PRO A 551 -8.86 -52.85 45.62
CA PRO A 551 -7.63 -52.82 44.85
C PRO A 551 -6.91 -54.20 44.79
N PRO A 552 -6.73 -54.83 43.62
CA PRO A 552 -6.06 -56.12 43.49
C PRO A 552 -4.60 -55.98 43.06
N TRP A 553 -3.79 -55.21 43.79
CA TRP A 553 -2.33 -55.16 43.57
C TRP A 553 -1.64 -56.37 44.22
N THR A 554 -1.74 -57.53 43.57
CA THR A 554 -0.76 -58.62 43.74
C THR A 554 -0.03 -58.87 42.45
N SER A 555 1.29 -58.97 42.54
CA SER A 555 2.22 -59.15 41.42
C SER A 555 1.84 -60.28 40.46
N TYR A 556 1.86 -59.99 39.15
CA TYR A 556 2.72 -60.61 38.12
C TYR A 556 2.26 -60.19 36.69
N TRP A 557 3.18 -59.59 35.92
CA TRP A 557 3.27 -59.51 34.45
C TRP A 557 2.01 -59.76 33.57
N VAL A 558 1.53 -58.71 32.89
CA VAL A 558 1.38 -58.55 31.41
C VAL A 558 0.85 -57.12 31.11
N GLU A 559 1.29 -56.53 29.99
CA GLU A 559 1.00 -55.15 29.54
C GLU A 559 -0.47 -54.94 29.11
N PRO A 560 -1.02 -53.72 29.28
CA PRO A 560 -1.03 -52.78 28.15
C PRO A 560 -0.02 -51.62 28.30
N SER A 561 0.00 -50.72 27.32
CA SER A 561 0.96 -49.61 27.19
C SER A 561 0.77 -48.54 28.28
N TYR A 562 1.75 -48.42 29.18
CA TYR A 562 1.77 -47.43 30.26
C TYR A 562 3.01 -46.53 30.23
N LEU A 563 2.84 -45.34 30.80
CA LEU A 563 3.92 -44.54 31.39
C LEU A 563 4.73 -45.40 32.38
N ARG A 564 6.06 -45.39 32.27
CA ARG A 564 6.94 -46.09 33.22
C ARG A 564 7.27 -45.18 34.42
N ILE A 565 6.38 -45.14 35.40
CA ILE A 565 6.78 -44.78 36.77
C ILE A 565 7.58 -45.98 37.30
N THR A 566 8.91 -45.85 37.36
CA THR A 566 9.78 -46.95 37.82
C THR A 566 10.00 -46.88 39.33
N ASP A 567 9.50 -47.88 40.05
CA ASP A 567 9.81 -48.18 41.45
C ASP A 567 11.19 -48.89 41.61
N ASP A 568 12.20 -48.48 40.84
CA ASP A 568 13.55 -49.06 40.91
C ASP A 568 14.26 -48.63 42.21
N VAL A 569 14.05 -49.42 43.27
CA VAL A 569 14.57 -49.14 44.61
C VAL A 569 16.09 -49.31 44.67
N HIS A 570 16.81 -48.20 44.63
CA HIS A 570 18.19 -48.11 45.11
C HIS A 570 18.25 -47.47 46.50
N TYR A 571 18.67 -48.27 47.49
CA TYR A 571 18.80 -47.86 48.88
C TYR A 571 20.02 -46.95 49.10
N GLY A 572 19.85 -45.65 48.87
CA GLY A 572 20.72 -44.61 49.41
C GLY A 572 20.49 -44.42 50.91
N SER A 573 21.55 -44.16 51.67
CA SER A 573 21.54 -44.19 53.15
C SER A 573 20.89 -42.98 53.85
N SER A 574 20.21 -42.09 53.11
CA SER A 574 19.94 -40.71 53.56
C SER A 574 18.46 -40.37 53.84
N GLY A 575 17.51 -41.24 53.51
CA GLY A 575 16.15 -41.21 54.09
C GLY A 575 15.21 -40.04 53.73
N ASN A 576 15.54 -39.19 52.75
CA ASN A 576 14.66 -38.13 52.26
C ASN A 576 13.72 -38.65 51.15
N CYS A 577 12.50 -38.13 51.08
CA CYS A 577 11.41 -38.66 50.24
C CYS A 577 10.75 -37.57 49.39
N CYS A 578 10.50 -37.85 48.12
CA CYS A 578 9.61 -37.09 47.25
C CYS A 578 8.26 -37.84 47.13
N ALA A 579 7.18 -37.09 46.91
CA ALA A 579 5.91 -37.63 46.43
C ALA A 579 5.42 -36.74 45.28
N PHE A 580 4.95 -37.37 44.19
CA PHE A 580 4.22 -36.67 43.13
C PHE A 580 2.77 -36.48 43.57
N TYR A 581 2.26 -35.28 43.39
CA TYR A 581 0.84 -34.97 43.55
C TYR A 581 0.35 -34.35 42.24
N ASP A 582 -0.58 -35.05 41.61
CA ASP A 582 -1.56 -34.40 40.75
C ASP A 582 -2.56 -33.68 41.67
N TYR A 583 -2.90 -32.42 41.38
CA TYR A 583 -3.62 -31.56 42.31
C TYR A 583 -5.11 -31.45 41.96
N ASP A 584 -5.85 -32.52 42.25
CA ASP A 584 -7.31 -32.43 42.37
C ASP A 584 -7.67 -31.80 43.74
N GLU A 585 -8.34 -30.64 43.71
CA GLU A 585 -8.83 -29.95 44.91
C GLU A 585 -9.84 -30.78 45.74
N SER A 586 -10.37 -31.88 45.20
CA SER A 586 -11.47 -32.65 45.78
C SER A 586 -11.05 -33.80 46.74
N LEU A 587 -9.79 -34.28 46.71
CA LEU A 587 -9.42 -35.55 47.35
C LEU A 587 -8.56 -35.46 48.63
N GLY A 588 -7.75 -34.42 48.81
CA GLY A 588 -6.98 -34.16 50.03
C GLY A 588 -5.72 -35.03 50.24
N ASP A 589 -4.73 -34.47 50.96
CA ASP A 589 -3.38 -35.04 51.09
C ASP A 589 -3.34 -36.43 51.77
N THR A 590 -3.19 -37.50 50.98
CA THR A 590 -2.71 -38.81 51.47
C THR A 590 -1.34 -39.15 50.90
N ALA A 591 -0.30 -38.94 51.71
CA ALA A 591 1.09 -39.20 51.34
C ALA A 591 1.48 -40.69 51.40
N LEU A 592 2.20 -41.16 50.39
CA LEU A 592 2.98 -42.40 50.40
C LEU A 592 4.47 -42.07 50.29
N TYR A 593 5.32 -42.75 51.06
CA TYR A 593 6.74 -42.42 51.21
C TYR A 593 7.65 -43.40 50.46
N GLY A 594 8.44 -42.92 49.48
CA GLY A 594 9.67 -43.58 49.06
C GLY A 594 10.11 -43.41 47.60
N CYS A 595 11.44 -43.34 47.43
CA CYS A 595 12.27 -43.57 46.23
C CYS A 595 12.11 -42.66 44.98
N TYR A 596 13.10 -42.81 44.07
CA TYR A 596 13.30 -42.02 42.85
C TYR A 596 12.02 -41.90 42.01
N ALA A 597 11.70 -40.66 41.66
CA ALA A 597 10.49 -40.32 40.97
C ALA A 597 10.86 -39.74 39.59
N ASN A 598 10.86 -40.60 38.56
CA ASN A 598 11.19 -40.23 37.18
C ASN A 598 9.98 -40.44 36.29
N ILE A 599 9.51 -39.36 35.64
CA ILE A 599 8.52 -39.43 34.55
C ILE A 599 9.30 -39.35 33.24
N TYR A 600 9.09 -40.28 32.32
CA TYR A 600 9.75 -40.31 31.00
C TYR A 600 8.71 -40.24 29.89
N ALA A 601 8.82 -39.26 29.01
CA ALA A 601 8.10 -39.22 27.74
C ALA A 601 9.09 -39.35 26.58
N TYR A 602 8.85 -40.32 25.67
CA TYR A 602 9.65 -40.52 24.47
C TYR A 602 9.05 -39.74 23.30
N ILE A 603 9.54 -38.54 23.09
CA ILE A 603 9.00 -37.54 22.18
C ILE A 603 10.10 -37.18 21.18
N GLU A 604 9.88 -37.49 19.90
CA GLU A 604 10.73 -37.05 18.82
C GLU A 604 10.45 -35.57 18.55
N MET A 605 11.27 -34.70 19.14
CA MET A 605 11.16 -33.26 19.00
C MET A 605 11.69 -32.80 17.62
N PRO A 606 11.06 -31.80 16.96
CA PRO A 606 11.58 -31.21 15.74
C PRO A 606 12.93 -30.52 15.95
N GLN A 607 13.63 -30.19 14.86
CA GLN A 607 14.94 -29.50 14.93
C GLN A 607 14.87 -28.11 15.60
N LYS A 608 13.73 -27.42 15.46
CA LYS A 608 13.40 -26.21 16.22
C LYS A 608 11.99 -26.33 16.75
N GLY A 609 11.76 -25.91 17.99
CA GLY A 609 10.45 -26.03 18.62
C GLY A 609 10.42 -25.43 20.02
N TYR A 610 9.41 -25.81 20.80
CA TYR A 610 9.28 -25.36 22.19
C TYR A 610 8.83 -26.49 23.13
N ALA A 611 9.05 -26.29 24.42
CA ALA A 611 8.43 -27.02 25.51
C ALA A 611 7.93 -26.03 26.56
N GLU A 612 6.73 -26.22 27.10
CA GLU A 612 6.08 -25.37 28.09
C GLU A 612 5.46 -26.23 29.19
N TRP A 613 5.45 -25.75 30.42
CA TRP A 613 4.78 -26.40 31.55
C TRP A 613 4.48 -25.39 32.67
N ILE A 614 3.54 -25.70 33.56
CA ILE A 614 3.40 -25.00 34.85
C ILE A 614 4.02 -25.82 35.98
N TRP A 615 4.57 -25.12 36.98
CA TRP A 615 5.52 -25.72 37.91
C TRP A 615 5.52 -25.07 39.28
N LYS A 616 5.67 -25.87 40.34
CA LYS A 616 5.67 -25.42 41.74
C LYS A 616 6.44 -26.38 42.66
N VAL A 617 7.08 -25.84 43.70
CA VAL A 617 7.64 -26.60 44.83
C VAL A 617 7.12 -26.06 46.16
N LYS A 618 7.14 -26.88 47.22
CA LYS A 618 6.49 -26.55 48.50
C LYS A 618 7.38 -25.78 49.48
N THR A 619 8.70 -25.88 49.33
CA THR A 619 9.71 -25.21 50.16
C THR A 619 10.85 -24.65 49.32
N ASP A 620 11.67 -23.78 49.90
CA ASP A 620 12.83 -23.12 49.30
C ASP A 620 14.10 -24.01 49.25
N GLU A 621 14.11 -25.11 50.01
CA GLU A 621 15.15 -26.15 50.04
C GLU A 621 14.90 -27.29 49.01
N ASP A 622 13.94 -27.13 48.08
CA ASP A 622 13.52 -28.18 47.15
C ASP A 622 14.34 -28.22 45.85
N PHE A 623 14.91 -29.39 45.56
CA PHE A 623 15.64 -29.71 44.33
C PHE A 623 14.78 -30.58 43.40
N PHE A 624 14.12 -29.92 42.47
CA PHE A 624 13.17 -30.52 41.53
C PHE A 624 13.44 -29.95 40.14
N GLY A 625 13.36 -30.73 39.06
CA GLY A 625 13.81 -30.28 37.74
C GLY A 625 13.17 -30.99 36.55
N ILE A 626 13.33 -30.36 35.38
CA ILE A 626 12.87 -30.84 34.08
C ILE A 626 14.00 -30.71 33.06
N ARG A 627 14.22 -31.76 32.27
CA ARG A 627 15.28 -31.81 31.25
C ARG A 627 14.90 -32.61 30.01
N ALA A 628 15.56 -32.32 28.90
CA ALA A 628 15.46 -33.08 27.66
C ALA A 628 16.82 -33.68 27.25
N TRP A 629 16.82 -34.85 26.59
CA TRP A 629 18.05 -35.49 26.10
C TRP A 629 17.86 -36.43 24.91
N GLU A 630 18.97 -36.79 24.27
CA GLU A 630 19.09 -37.85 23.27
C GLU A 630 19.54 -39.18 23.86
N VAL A 631 19.06 -40.31 23.31
CA VAL A 631 19.50 -41.66 23.69
C VAL A 631 20.32 -42.27 22.55
N LEU A 632 21.63 -42.37 22.75
CA LEU A 632 22.61 -42.91 21.80
C LEU A 632 23.06 -44.31 22.24
N GLY A 633 22.14 -45.27 22.09
CA GLY A 633 22.37 -46.68 22.44
C GLY A 633 22.35 -46.91 23.96
N ASP A 634 23.53 -47.06 24.56
CA ASP A 634 23.71 -47.19 26.02
C ASP A 634 24.25 -45.90 26.69
N TRP A 635 24.39 -44.81 25.91
CA TRP A 635 24.80 -43.48 26.39
C TRP A 635 23.67 -42.46 26.14
N TYR A 636 23.71 -41.33 26.86
CA TYR A 636 22.78 -40.21 26.67
C TYR A 636 23.54 -38.88 26.65
N THR A 637 22.96 -37.87 25.99
CA THR A 637 23.52 -36.52 25.90
C THR A 637 22.40 -35.49 26.02
N MET A 638 22.58 -34.50 26.89
CA MET A 638 21.50 -33.60 27.36
C MET A 638 21.39 -32.33 26.52
N GLY A 639 20.16 -31.88 26.29
CA GLY A 639 19.84 -30.55 25.77
C GLY A 639 19.73 -29.55 26.91
N PHE A 640 18.53 -29.00 27.11
CA PHE A 640 18.20 -28.14 28.25
C PHE A 640 17.98 -28.92 29.55
N TYR A 641 18.26 -28.27 30.68
CA TYR A 641 17.92 -28.74 32.02
C TYR A 641 17.69 -27.54 32.95
N LEU A 642 16.45 -27.41 33.45
CA LEU A 642 16.04 -26.41 34.43
C LEU A 642 15.62 -27.08 35.72
N LEU A 643 15.84 -26.41 36.85
CA LEU A 643 15.57 -26.91 38.20
C LEU A 643 15.29 -25.78 39.19
N PHE A 644 14.47 -26.07 40.19
CA PHE A 644 14.48 -25.34 41.45
C PHE A 644 15.73 -25.78 42.23
N GLU A 645 16.51 -24.82 42.72
CA GLU A 645 17.72 -25.04 43.49
C GLU A 645 18.04 -23.79 44.32
N ASN A 646 18.35 -23.95 45.61
CA ASN A 646 18.80 -22.87 46.51
C ASN A 646 17.98 -21.55 46.39
N GLY A 647 16.65 -21.65 46.48
CA GLY A 647 15.72 -20.51 46.38
C GLY A 647 15.58 -19.88 44.98
N ASN A 648 16.19 -20.46 43.95
CA ASN A 648 16.15 -19.96 42.56
C ASN A 648 15.58 -21.00 41.59
N ILE A 649 14.97 -20.52 40.50
CA ILE A 649 14.85 -21.29 39.27
C ILE A 649 16.18 -21.07 38.53
N SER A 650 16.88 -22.17 38.24
CA SER A 650 18.21 -22.18 37.65
C SER A 650 18.22 -23.06 36.40
N TYR A 651 19.17 -22.83 35.49
CA TYR A 651 19.54 -23.81 34.47
C TYR A 651 20.92 -24.42 34.75
N TYR A 652 21.15 -25.62 34.23
CA TYR A 652 22.42 -26.32 34.34
C TYR A 652 23.30 -26.11 33.12
N THR A 653 24.61 -25.91 33.32
CA THR A 653 25.59 -25.62 32.27
C THR A 653 26.47 -26.83 31.92
N PRO A 654 27.15 -26.81 30.75
CA PRO A 654 28.13 -27.85 30.37
C PRO A 654 29.32 -28.00 31.32
N ASP A 655 29.69 -26.96 32.07
CA ASP A 655 30.79 -27.00 33.05
C ASP A 655 30.38 -27.58 34.41
N GLY A 656 29.11 -27.96 34.56
CA GLY A 656 28.58 -28.61 35.75
C GLY A 656 28.15 -27.66 36.87
N THR A 657 27.77 -26.43 36.52
CA THR A 657 27.30 -25.41 37.47
C THR A 657 25.82 -25.06 37.25
N PHE A 658 25.20 -24.43 38.26
CA PHE A 658 23.85 -23.91 38.17
C PHE A 658 23.91 -22.38 38.03
N VAL A 659 23.18 -21.84 37.05
CA VAL A 659 23.06 -20.41 36.82
C VAL A 659 21.64 -19.96 37.18
N PRO A 660 21.45 -19.08 38.17
CA PRO A 660 20.13 -18.62 38.59
C PRO A 660 19.52 -17.69 37.54
N LEU A 661 18.23 -17.90 37.25
CA LEU A 661 17.42 -17.06 36.36
C LEU A 661 16.53 -16.09 37.14
N THR A 662 15.86 -16.60 38.18
CA THR A 662 15.02 -15.80 39.09
C THR A 662 14.93 -16.47 40.45
N GLU A 663 14.81 -15.68 41.51
CA GLU A 663 14.34 -16.16 42.81
C GLU A 663 12.89 -16.66 42.67
N TYR A 664 12.51 -17.68 43.43
CA TYR A 664 11.13 -18.18 43.50
C TYR A 664 10.51 -18.03 44.89
N VAL A 665 9.18 -18.00 44.92
CA VAL A 665 8.38 -18.03 46.15
C VAL A 665 7.80 -19.45 46.30
N PRO A 666 8.07 -20.14 47.42
CA PRO A 666 7.48 -21.45 47.67
C PRO A 666 5.95 -21.44 47.58
N ASP A 667 5.39 -22.57 47.14
CA ASP A 667 3.95 -22.77 46.89
C ASP A 667 3.31 -21.81 45.86
N THR A 668 4.12 -21.19 44.99
CA THR A 668 3.66 -20.38 43.84
C THR A 668 3.85 -21.13 42.53
N TRP A 669 2.87 -21.03 41.62
CA TRP A 669 2.94 -21.57 40.27
C TRP A 669 3.72 -20.65 39.32
N TYR A 670 4.62 -21.24 38.54
CA TYR A 670 5.39 -20.58 37.48
C TYR A 670 5.11 -21.26 36.14
N ARG A 671 4.80 -20.49 35.10
CA ARG A 671 4.71 -20.97 33.72
C ARG A 671 6.08 -20.83 33.07
N ILE A 672 6.69 -21.95 32.72
CA ILE A 672 8.01 -22.01 32.09
C ILE A 672 7.80 -22.36 30.62
N LYS A 673 8.45 -21.61 29.71
CA LYS A 673 8.55 -21.98 28.30
C LYS A 673 10.01 -21.94 27.87
N VAL A 674 10.42 -22.97 27.13
CA VAL A 674 11.73 -23.11 26.50
C VAL A 674 11.52 -23.13 25.00
N GLU A 675 12.18 -22.26 24.25
CA GLU A 675 12.28 -22.32 22.79
C GLU A 675 13.68 -22.80 22.43
N TYR A 676 13.81 -23.85 21.62
CA TYR A 676 15.07 -24.55 21.43
C TYR A 676 15.41 -24.78 19.95
N ASP A 677 16.71 -24.90 19.68
CA ASP A 677 17.28 -25.14 18.36
C ASP A 677 18.39 -26.20 18.46
N THR A 678 18.19 -27.39 17.89
CA THR A 678 19.18 -28.48 17.94
C THR A 678 20.33 -28.32 16.95
N ASP A 679 20.19 -27.49 15.90
CA ASP A 679 21.29 -27.15 14.99
C ASP A 679 22.25 -26.15 15.65
N ALA A 680 21.70 -25.12 16.32
CA ALA A 680 22.48 -24.15 17.10
C ALA A 680 22.99 -24.75 18.42
N ARG A 681 22.25 -25.71 18.99
CA ARG A 681 22.44 -26.33 20.31
C ARG A 681 22.29 -25.33 21.46
N GLU A 682 21.33 -24.44 21.29
CA GLU A 682 21.01 -23.32 22.18
C GLU A 682 19.50 -23.28 22.45
N TYR A 683 19.09 -22.62 23.53
CA TYR A 683 17.69 -22.40 23.88
C TYR A 683 17.46 -21.09 24.63
N ASP A 684 16.27 -20.53 24.44
CA ASP A 684 15.76 -19.37 25.16
C ASP A 684 14.83 -19.85 26.29
N VAL A 685 14.86 -19.15 27.43
CA VAL A 685 14.03 -19.44 28.60
C VAL A 685 13.12 -18.26 28.89
N TYR A 686 11.83 -18.55 28.97
CA TYR A 686 10.78 -17.63 29.35
C TYR A 686 10.14 -18.09 30.67
N ILE A 687 9.93 -17.15 31.59
CA ILE A 687 9.20 -17.37 32.85
C ILE A 687 8.03 -16.39 32.89
N ASN A 688 6.82 -16.92 33.08
CA ASN A 688 5.56 -16.17 33.06
C ASN A 688 5.43 -15.26 31.81
N GLY A 689 5.85 -15.76 30.65
CA GLY A 689 5.83 -15.06 29.36
C GLY A 689 6.97 -14.07 29.11
N SER A 690 7.81 -13.78 30.10
CA SER A 690 8.97 -12.88 29.95
C SER A 690 10.24 -13.67 29.65
N LEU A 691 11.00 -13.27 28.61
CA LEU A 691 12.33 -13.82 28.31
C LEU A 691 13.30 -13.47 29.46
N VAL A 692 13.89 -14.48 30.10
CA VAL A 692 14.83 -14.32 31.23
C VAL A 692 16.26 -14.73 30.91
N ALA A 693 16.45 -15.60 29.92
CA ALA A 693 17.76 -15.91 29.33
C ALA A 693 17.59 -16.29 27.86
N ALA A 694 18.56 -15.91 27.04
CA ALA A 694 18.61 -16.21 25.62
C ALA A 694 19.95 -16.88 25.26
N ASP A 695 19.99 -17.57 24.13
CA ASP A 695 21.18 -18.25 23.58
C ASP A 695 21.85 -19.22 24.61
N VAL A 696 21.05 -19.88 25.46
CA VAL A 696 21.57 -20.74 26.54
C VAL A 696 22.11 -22.03 25.94
N PRO A 697 23.39 -22.39 26.14
CA PRO A 697 23.96 -23.57 25.51
C PRO A 697 23.42 -24.87 26.11
N TYR A 698 23.18 -25.88 25.28
CA TYR A 698 22.86 -27.24 25.71
C TYR A 698 23.97 -27.81 26.59
N VAL A 699 23.57 -28.60 27.61
CA VAL A 699 24.47 -29.27 28.57
C VAL A 699 25.45 -30.22 27.88
N GLY A 700 25.03 -30.83 26.76
CA GLY A 700 25.84 -31.70 25.91
C GLY A 700 25.61 -31.44 24.42
N TYR A 701 25.81 -32.49 23.62
CA TYR A 701 25.74 -32.43 22.15
C TYR A 701 24.71 -33.43 21.58
N PRO A 702 23.41 -33.31 21.92
CA PRO A 702 22.36 -34.06 21.22
C PRO A 702 22.22 -33.58 19.76
N ASP A 703 22.02 -34.53 18.85
CA ASP A 703 21.63 -34.25 17.45
C ASP A 703 20.09 -34.31 17.29
N SER A 704 19.38 -34.82 18.30
CA SER A 704 17.91 -34.78 18.45
C SER A 704 17.50 -34.82 19.92
N LEU A 705 16.38 -34.20 20.29
CA LEU A 705 15.79 -34.38 21.63
C LEU A 705 14.71 -35.48 21.53
N LEU A 706 14.88 -36.54 22.33
CA LEU A 706 14.06 -37.76 22.24
C LEU A 706 13.35 -38.11 23.57
N VAL A 707 13.87 -37.64 24.70
CA VAL A 707 13.32 -37.93 26.03
C VAL A 707 13.13 -36.64 26.79
N PHE A 708 11.91 -36.40 27.26
CA PHE A 708 11.58 -35.38 28.24
C PHE A 708 11.43 -36.04 29.61
N GLN A 709 12.05 -35.47 30.64
CA GLN A 709 12.08 -36.04 31.99
C GLN A 709 11.81 -35.02 33.09
N VAL A 710 10.90 -35.38 34.01
CA VAL A 710 10.76 -34.75 35.34
C VAL A 710 11.60 -35.54 36.35
N VAL A 711 12.41 -34.86 37.16
CA VAL A 711 13.44 -35.49 38.02
C VAL A 711 13.59 -34.83 39.40
N ALA A 712 13.86 -35.66 40.40
CA ALA A 712 14.40 -35.27 41.72
C ALA A 712 15.59 -36.19 42.06
N PHE A 713 16.61 -35.68 42.74
CA PHE A 713 17.87 -36.37 43.01
C PHE A 713 17.97 -36.91 44.45
N SER A 714 18.84 -37.89 44.67
CA SER A 714 18.90 -38.67 45.94
C SER A 714 19.72 -38.04 47.07
N ASP A 715 20.53 -37.04 46.75
CA ASP A 715 21.42 -36.30 47.63
C ASP A 715 20.91 -34.90 47.99
N ALA A 716 19.84 -34.44 47.33
CA ALA A 716 19.15 -33.20 47.62
C ALA A 716 17.73 -33.45 48.16
N SER A 717 17.20 -32.54 48.96
CA SER A 717 15.82 -32.57 49.45
C SER A 717 14.85 -32.10 48.35
N CYS A 718 13.74 -32.80 48.15
CA CYS A 718 12.54 -32.22 47.56
C CYS A 718 11.33 -32.79 48.30
N ARG A 719 10.64 -31.93 49.06
CA ARG A 719 9.53 -32.28 49.96
C ARG A 719 8.24 -32.55 49.18
N ALA A 720 7.92 -31.69 48.23
CA ALA A 720 6.85 -31.90 47.24
C ALA A 720 7.07 -30.99 46.04
N GLY A 721 7.08 -31.60 44.85
CA GLY A 721 7.14 -30.91 43.56
C GLY A 721 5.87 -31.21 42.75
N TYR A 722 5.32 -30.18 42.12
CA TYR A 722 4.11 -30.22 41.31
C TYR A 722 4.45 -29.74 39.91
N VAL A 723 3.97 -30.43 38.89
CA VAL A 723 4.13 -30.08 37.48
C VAL A 723 2.83 -30.42 36.77
N ASP A 724 2.38 -29.54 35.88
CA ASP A 724 1.13 -29.66 35.13
C ASP A 724 1.23 -28.90 33.79
N GLU A 725 0.24 -29.00 32.91
CA GLU A 725 0.19 -28.42 31.56
C GLU A 725 1.45 -28.67 30.70
N ILE A 726 2.09 -29.84 30.80
CA ILE A 726 3.32 -30.14 30.06
C ILE A 726 3.03 -30.29 28.56
N LYS A 727 3.31 -29.22 27.80
CA LYS A 727 3.15 -29.12 26.35
C LYS A 727 4.52 -29.15 25.69
N CYS A 728 4.70 -29.86 24.58
CA CYS A 728 5.92 -29.73 23.78
C CYS A 728 5.72 -30.05 22.30
N ALA A 729 6.52 -29.40 21.46
CA ALA A 729 6.59 -29.70 20.04
C ALA A 729 7.25 -31.07 19.81
N GLY A 730 6.60 -31.96 19.06
CA GLY A 730 7.15 -33.27 18.73
C GLY A 730 6.15 -34.28 18.20
N THR A 731 6.59 -35.54 18.11
CA THR A 731 5.76 -36.73 17.87
C THR A 731 6.09 -37.79 18.93
N VAL A 732 5.11 -38.26 19.72
CA VAL A 732 5.35 -39.39 20.66
C VAL A 732 5.67 -40.65 19.86
N ARG A 733 6.82 -41.27 20.15
CA ARG A 733 7.15 -42.57 19.58
C ARG A 733 6.46 -43.69 20.37
N LYS A 734 5.70 -44.52 19.66
CA LYS A 734 5.09 -45.73 20.22
C LYS A 734 6.20 -46.65 20.79
N ILE A 735 6.12 -46.93 22.09
CA ILE A 735 7.15 -47.70 22.82
C ILE A 735 7.30 -49.11 22.22
N VAL A 736 8.53 -49.45 21.81
CA VAL A 736 8.93 -50.84 21.58
C VAL A 736 9.57 -51.34 22.89
N PRO A 737 9.06 -52.41 23.52
CA PRO A 737 9.70 -52.97 24.71
C PRO A 737 11.13 -53.40 24.42
N LYS A 738 12.12 -52.99 25.25
CA LYS A 738 13.53 -53.41 25.17
C LYS A 738 13.65 -54.90 25.55
N GLY A 739 13.26 -55.78 24.64
CA GLY A 739 13.40 -57.23 24.76
C GLY A 739 14.88 -57.61 24.89
N LYS A 740 15.27 -58.20 26.03
CA LYS A 740 16.64 -58.59 26.35
C LYS A 740 17.35 -59.31 25.20
N VAL A 741 18.51 -58.79 24.80
CA VAL A 741 19.57 -59.57 24.15
C VAL A 741 20.91 -59.14 24.76
N PRO A 742 21.59 -60.05 25.47
CA PRO A 742 22.91 -60.45 24.99
C PRO A 742 22.82 -61.69 24.13
N ALA A 743 23.65 -61.74 23.09
CA ALA A 743 23.87 -62.99 22.36
C ALA A 743 24.56 -64.03 23.28
N GLU A 744 24.57 -65.29 22.86
CA GLU A 744 25.31 -66.42 23.46
C GLU A 744 24.68 -67.13 24.69
N ALA A 745 23.58 -67.87 24.48
CA ALA A 745 23.25 -69.03 25.33
C ALA A 745 22.45 -70.15 24.59
N PHE A 746 23.17 -71.19 24.16
CA PHE A 746 22.75 -72.60 24.00
C PHE A 746 21.28 -73.01 23.68
N MET A 747 21.12 -73.56 22.46
CA MET A 747 20.62 -74.91 22.15
C MET A 747 19.24 -75.46 22.65
N MET A 748 18.49 -75.93 21.63
CA MET A 748 17.61 -77.12 21.58
C MET A 748 16.11 -77.08 21.95
N ARG A 749 15.30 -77.10 20.87
CA ARG A 749 14.18 -78.01 20.54
C ARG A 749 12.97 -78.18 21.51
N ARG A 750 11.81 -77.82 20.95
CA ARG A 750 10.53 -78.58 20.91
C ARG A 750 10.15 -79.43 22.14
N LYS A 751 8.95 -79.14 22.67
CA LYS A 751 7.79 -79.91 22.20
C LYS A 751 6.54 -79.05 22.07
#